data_AF-A0A0D2EMG5-F1
#
_entry.id   AF-A0A0D2EMG5-F1
#
_cell.length_a   1.000
_cell.length_b   1.000
_cell.length_c   1.000
_cell.angle_alpha   90.00
_cell.angle_beta   90.00
_cell.angle_gamma   90.00
#
_symmetry.space_group_name_H-M   'P 1'
#
loop_
_entity.id
_entity.type
_entity.pdbx_description
1 polymer ?
#
loop_
_entity_poly.entity_id
_entity_poly.type
_entity_poly.pdbx_seq_one_letter_code
_entity_poly.pdbx_strand_id
1 'polypeptide(L)'
;MWLSSRSSKRPANSSPSPRRTSTAASRPTSPGSTLAEVLRKNPFRAGSKESLSRKDEDDPSISLNKDLSVLADFFPDIKIEVLRELLIRFDGDSRLPICTEQLIKYKVEWARGRVNIPPRGLEEPIAVEEQFRTREYIDAVKWTLGREFNGLSKGAIDAVLAEVNHSYTLARPTLQAIASRSWRNTFTNLFKKRRSQSEAPSVLLEKTKTDTGSARVLSTGSQELDGELSALFTTPIQSHREDQQAADLKIAQALNTQEAEEADALFECQVCYNDFAFEDVSACTQSDHTICLDCVRRTLHEAIFGQGWAKSVDVERGTLRCLATDSCDGCIHQDLVKRAILRDKSGTETWTKFEDRLAEYNLQTSALQLIRCPFCSYAEAEQTYDRASAANLTWRFRRPGGVNIFMFILLLELLPGILFLLIPFMLFFPNFFVGLFYTALGHAALQKRTSRFTCRRPSCARKSCLQCLKAWHDPHVCHEPLILSLRKTVEAARTAAVKRTCPRCGTSFVKSSGCNKLTCVCGYSMCYLCRKNIGKAGNNSEGGEGYRHFCEHFRPTAGMKCSECDKCDLYRAEDEDAQVKRAGQEAERLWREREGMVGVKGLENAVGNVAGQDTLWARFWEGRWSVQGVVDGVVERCVVVDID
;
A
#
# COMPACT_ATOMS: atom_id res chain seq x y z
N MET A 1 -55.28 35.78 52.12
CA MET A 1 -55.48 35.91 53.58
C MET A 1 -54.18 36.36 54.21
N TRP A 2 -54.31 37.18 55.24
CA TRP A 2 -53.35 38.14 55.76
C TRP A 2 -52.15 37.57 56.56
N LEU A 3 -51.04 38.33 56.48
CA LEU A 3 -50.12 38.76 57.54
C LEU A 3 -49.32 37.75 58.42
N SER A 4 -47.99 37.91 58.27
CA SER A 4 -47.05 38.39 59.31
C SER A 4 -46.53 37.46 60.44
N SER A 5 -45.20 37.33 60.41
CA SER A 5 -44.22 37.58 61.49
C SER A 5 -43.79 36.48 62.49
N ARG A 6 -42.45 36.36 62.57
CA ARG A 6 -41.56 36.24 63.77
C ARG A 6 -41.68 34.94 64.60
N SER A 7 -40.67 34.41 65.28
CA SER A 7 -39.23 34.66 65.47
C SER A 7 -38.71 33.53 66.38
N SER A 8 -37.47 33.07 66.14
CA SER A 8 -36.44 32.64 67.11
C SER A 8 -36.76 31.62 68.22
N LYS A 9 -35.96 30.53 68.30
CA LYS A 9 -34.96 30.31 69.38
C LYS A 9 -34.30 28.92 69.27
N ARG A 10 -32.97 28.89 69.24
CA ARG A 10 -32.14 27.77 69.78
C ARG A 10 -32.05 27.94 71.32
N PRO A 11 -31.75 26.87 72.08
CA PRO A 11 -30.37 26.74 72.57
C PRO A 11 -29.84 25.29 72.70
N ALA A 12 -28.55 25.22 73.05
CA ALA A 12 -27.63 24.10 73.14
C ALA A 12 -27.75 23.26 74.45
N ASN A 13 -27.18 22.04 74.47
CA ASN A 13 -26.08 21.69 75.41
C ASN A 13 -25.51 20.25 75.30
N SER A 14 -24.17 20.19 75.31
CA SER A 14 -23.21 19.34 76.04
C SER A 14 -23.23 17.78 76.03
N SER A 15 -22.11 17.25 75.50
CA SER A 15 -21.19 16.10 75.78
C SER A 15 -21.27 15.39 77.17
N PRO A 16 -20.70 14.16 77.44
CA PRO A 16 -19.30 13.75 77.14
C PRO A 16 -18.93 12.25 76.89
N SER A 17 -17.77 12.03 76.23
CA SER A 17 -16.66 11.03 76.40
C SER A 17 -16.92 9.54 76.76
N PRO A 18 -16.11 8.56 76.25
CA PRO A 18 -14.70 8.42 76.62
C PRO A 18 -13.70 7.94 75.53
N ARG A 19 -12.43 7.96 75.95
CA ARG A 19 -11.16 7.83 75.22
C ARG A 19 -10.58 6.41 75.39
N ARG A 20 -10.02 5.79 74.34
CA ARG A 20 -8.70 5.09 74.33
C ARG A 20 -8.34 4.41 72.99
N THR A 21 -7.21 4.89 72.44
CA THR A 21 -6.05 4.21 71.80
C THR A 21 -6.15 3.00 70.84
N SER A 22 -5.40 3.19 69.74
CA SER A 22 -4.58 2.24 68.94
C SER A 22 -5.23 1.24 67.99
N THR A 23 -5.05 1.42 66.68
CA THR A 23 -4.01 0.75 65.86
C THR A 23 -4.15 1.15 64.38
N ALA A 24 -3.02 1.27 63.69
CA ALA A 24 -2.93 1.60 62.27
C ALA A 24 -3.29 0.40 61.39
N ALA A 25 -4.16 0.61 60.39
CA ALA A 25 -4.24 -0.23 59.20
C ALA A 25 -4.79 0.58 58.02
N SER A 26 -3.97 0.68 56.98
CA SER A 26 -4.22 1.32 55.69
C SER A 26 -5.37 0.65 54.91
N ARG A 27 -6.26 1.45 54.31
CA ARG A 27 -7.20 1.03 53.25
C ARG A 27 -6.99 1.88 51.98
N PRO A 28 -7.12 1.31 50.77
CA PRO A 28 -6.71 1.96 49.52
C PRO A 28 -7.78 2.90 48.98
N THR A 29 -7.33 4.05 48.45
CA THR A 29 -8.14 5.06 47.77
C THR A 29 -8.43 4.68 46.32
N SER A 30 -9.64 5.01 45.87
CA SER A 30 -10.22 4.76 44.55
C SER A 30 -9.57 5.58 43.41
N PRO A 31 -9.62 5.12 42.13
CA PRO A 31 -8.81 5.67 41.01
C PRO A 31 -9.21 7.07 40.53
N GLY A 32 -10.42 7.54 40.85
CA GLY A 32 -11.00 8.76 40.27
C GLY A 32 -10.38 10.09 40.72
N SER A 33 -9.56 10.12 41.78
CA SER A 33 -8.96 11.38 42.26
C SER A 33 -7.71 11.79 41.49
N THR A 34 -7.12 10.89 40.70
CA THR A 34 -5.86 11.15 39.99
C THR A 34 -6.08 11.99 38.72
N LEU A 35 -7.15 11.73 37.97
CA LEU A 35 -7.50 12.47 36.75
C LEU A 35 -7.87 13.93 37.03
N ALA A 36 -8.64 14.19 38.10
CA ALA A 36 -9.02 15.54 38.50
C ALA A 36 -7.83 16.39 38.97
N GLU A 37 -6.80 15.74 39.53
CA GLU A 37 -5.56 16.39 39.97
C GLU A 37 -4.61 16.66 38.79
N VAL A 38 -4.54 15.76 37.80
CA VAL A 38 -3.77 15.94 36.54
C VAL A 38 -4.38 17.03 35.65
N LEU A 39 -5.72 17.12 35.57
CA LEU A 39 -6.41 18.18 34.83
C LEU A 39 -6.21 19.59 35.42
N ARG A 40 -5.89 19.69 36.72
CA ARG A 40 -5.68 20.98 37.40
C ARG A 40 -4.24 21.51 37.30
N LYS A 41 -3.27 20.64 37.02
CA LYS A 41 -1.84 20.97 36.93
C LYS A 41 -1.33 20.72 35.51
N ASN A 42 -1.77 21.54 34.55
CA ASN A 42 -1.12 21.63 33.25
C ASN A 42 0.02 22.68 33.34
N PRO A 43 1.32 22.28 33.35
CA PRO A 43 2.44 23.20 33.55
C PRO A 43 2.70 24.12 32.35
N PHE A 44 2.02 23.89 31.21
CA PHE A 44 2.26 24.61 29.96
C PHE A 44 1.27 25.76 29.70
N ARG A 45 0.44 26.14 30.68
CA ARG A 45 -0.49 27.28 30.53
C ARG A 45 0.15 28.65 30.80
N ALA A 46 1.46 28.72 31.02
CA ALA A 46 2.16 29.97 31.30
C ALA A 46 3.03 30.38 30.10
N GLY A 47 2.54 31.36 29.34
CA GLY A 47 3.36 32.23 28.48
C GLY A 47 3.76 31.67 27.12
N SER A 48 2.92 31.89 26.11
CA SER A 48 3.37 32.01 24.72
C SER A 48 2.30 32.77 23.92
N LYS A 49 2.22 34.07 24.17
CA LYS A 49 1.50 35.01 23.32
C LYS A 49 2.49 35.99 22.72
N GLU A 50 3.58 35.47 22.14
CA GLU A 50 4.49 36.24 21.28
C GLU A 50 5.56 35.31 20.67
N SER A 51 5.42 35.00 19.39
CA SER A 51 6.55 34.90 18.46
C SER A 51 6.06 34.70 17.01
N LEU A 52 6.18 35.81 16.27
CA LEU A 52 6.76 35.95 14.93
C LEU A 52 6.16 35.15 13.76
N SER A 53 5.70 35.94 12.79
CA SER A 53 5.26 35.60 11.45
C SER A 53 6.10 34.50 10.77
N ARG A 54 5.44 33.44 10.34
CA ARG A 54 5.86 32.65 9.19
C ARG A 54 4.83 32.84 8.09
N LYS A 55 5.31 33.33 6.96
CA LYS A 55 4.60 33.37 5.69
C LYS A 55 4.34 31.94 5.25
N ASP A 56 3.05 31.60 5.22
CA ASP A 56 2.31 30.65 4.40
C ASP A 56 1.07 30.34 5.25
N GLU A 57 0.01 31.17 5.12
CA GLU A 57 -1.27 30.95 5.82
C GLU A 57 -2.00 29.75 5.21
N ASP A 58 -1.48 28.56 5.44
CA ASP A 58 -2.26 27.33 5.27
C ASP A 58 -3.34 27.31 6.37
N ASP A 59 -4.61 27.13 5.99
CA ASP A 59 -5.73 27.02 6.93
C ASP A 59 -5.40 25.93 7.98
N PRO A 60 -5.51 26.23 9.30
CA PRO A 60 -5.22 25.26 10.36
C PRO A 60 -5.97 23.92 10.21
N SER A 61 -7.10 23.93 9.50
CA SER A 61 -7.89 22.75 9.15
C SER A 61 -7.07 21.70 8.39
N ILE A 62 -6.13 22.11 7.53
CA ILE A 62 -5.27 21.21 6.74
C ILE A 62 -4.35 20.40 7.67
N SER A 63 -3.71 21.08 8.63
CA SER A 63 -2.84 20.44 9.61
C SER A 63 -3.63 19.50 10.53
N LEU A 64 -4.81 19.95 10.99
CA LEU A 64 -5.70 19.15 11.82
C LEU A 64 -6.24 17.90 11.11
N ASN A 65 -6.51 17.98 9.81
CA ASN A 65 -6.96 16.83 9.01
C ASN A 65 -5.85 15.79 8.80
N LYS A 66 -4.59 16.23 8.69
CA LYS A 66 -3.44 15.32 8.69
C LYS A 66 -3.32 14.58 10.02
N ASP A 67 -3.38 15.30 11.14
CA ASP A 67 -3.35 14.71 12.48
C ASP A 67 -4.54 13.75 12.70
N LEU A 68 -5.74 14.13 12.25
CA LEU A 68 -6.95 13.33 12.34
C LEU A 68 -6.83 12.00 11.58
N SER A 69 -6.27 12.04 10.38
CA SER A 69 -6.04 10.85 9.55
C SER A 69 -5.10 9.86 10.25
N VAL A 70 -3.99 10.38 10.80
CA VAL A 70 -3.04 9.56 11.57
C VAL A 70 -3.72 8.92 12.78
N LEU A 71 -4.45 9.70 13.58
CA LEU A 71 -5.16 9.17 14.75
C LEU A 71 -6.21 8.13 14.38
N ALA A 72 -6.95 8.32 13.29
CA ALA A 72 -7.94 7.36 12.83
C ALA A 72 -7.31 6.04 12.35
N ASP A 73 -6.09 6.08 11.80
CA ASP A 73 -5.35 4.89 11.40
C ASP A 73 -4.83 4.11 12.61
N PHE A 74 -4.36 4.80 13.65
CA PHE A 74 -3.91 4.16 14.90
C PHE A 74 -5.06 3.66 15.78
N PHE A 75 -6.22 4.32 15.77
CA PHE A 75 -7.38 3.99 16.60
C PHE A 75 -8.66 3.82 15.77
N PRO A 76 -8.74 2.79 14.91
CA PRO A 76 -9.86 2.60 13.97
C PRO A 76 -11.20 2.26 14.64
N ASP A 77 -11.17 1.87 15.91
CA ASP A 77 -12.33 1.56 16.72
C ASP A 77 -12.97 2.79 17.38
N ILE A 78 -12.36 3.97 17.32
CA ILE A 78 -12.90 5.21 17.89
C ILE A 78 -13.62 6.01 16.80
N LYS A 79 -14.81 6.54 17.11
CA LYS A 79 -15.52 7.43 16.19
C LYS A 79 -14.75 8.73 15.93
N ILE A 80 -14.77 9.21 14.68
CA ILE A 80 -14.01 10.39 14.24
C ILE A 80 -14.39 11.67 15.01
N GLU A 81 -15.65 11.80 15.44
CA GLU A 81 -16.11 12.90 16.28
C GLU A 81 -15.29 13.06 17.58
N VAL A 82 -14.91 11.95 18.23
CA VAL A 82 -14.12 11.94 19.47
C VAL A 82 -12.70 12.43 19.20
N LEU A 83 -12.12 12.00 18.07
CA LEU A 83 -10.77 12.39 17.67
C LEU A 83 -10.71 13.89 17.37
N ARG A 84 -11.74 14.45 16.73
CA ARG A 84 -11.85 15.91 16.52
C ARG A 84 -11.95 16.68 17.83
N GLU A 85 -12.81 16.24 18.75
CA GLU A 85 -12.93 16.86 20.08
C GLU A 85 -11.60 16.87 20.82
N LEU A 86 -10.82 15.80 20.69
CA LEU A 86 -9.51 15.67 21.30
C LEU A 86 -8.51 16.64 20.67
N LEU A 87 -8.47 16.73 19.34
CA LEU A 87 -7.56 17.63 18.60
C LEU A 87 -7.87 19.11 18.85
N ILE A 88 -9.13 19.50 19.07
CA ILE A 88 -9.51 20.87 19.44
C ILE A 88 -9.08 21.22 20.88
N ARG A 89 -9.01 20.23 21.78
CA ARG A 89 -8.69 20.48 23.20
C ARG A 89 -7.20 20.73 23.45
N PHE A 90 -6.32 20.30 22.54
CA PHE A 90 -4.87 20.43 22.68
C PHE A 90 -4.30 21.30 21.54
N ASP A 91 -3.61 22.37 21.92
CA ASP A 91 -2.97 23.30 20.98
C ASP A 91 -1.45 23.11 20.93
N GLY A 92 -0.84 23.41 19.78
CA GLY A 92 0.63 23.47 19.60
C GLY A 92 1.25 22.35 18.76
N ASP A 93 2.57 22.44 18.55
CA ASP A 93 3.34 21.55 17.65
C ASP A 93 3.42 20.10 18.14
N SER A 94 3.10 19.84 19.42
CA SER A 94 3.08 18.50 20.02
C SER A 94 1.68 17.90 20.15
N ARG A 95 0.69 18.44 19.44
CA ARG A 95 -0.72 17.98 19.49
C ARG A 95 -0.86 16.48 19.26
N LEU A 96 -0.37 15.98 18.13
CA LEU A 96 -0.54 14.58 17.72
C LEU A 96 0.07 13.58 18.73
N PRO A 97 1.32 13.75 19.21
CA PRO A 97 1.87 12.90 20.28
C PRO A 97 1.05 12.91 21.57
N ILE A 98 0.59 14.09 22.00
CA ILE A 98 -0.21 14.23 23.23
C ILE A 98 -1.56 13.52 23.07
N CYS A 99 -2.26 13.76 21.96
CA CYS A 99 -3.54 13.09 21.66
C CYS A 99 -3.37 11.56 21.64
N THR A 100 -2.29 11.07 21.04
CA THR A 100 -1.97 9.63 20.98
C THR A 100 -1.75 9.06 22.38
N GLU A 101 -0.96 9.72 23.22
CA GLU A 101 -0.69 9.30 24.60
C GLU A 101 -1.98 9.28 25.45
N GLN A 102 -2.83 10.29 25.29
CA GLN A 102 -4.12 10.37 25.99
C GLN A 102 -5.06 9.24 25.58
N LEU A 103 -5.13 8.89 24.30
CA LEU A 103 -5.95 7.77 23.81
C LEU A 103 -5.41 6.42 24.27
N ILE A 104 -4.09 6.26 24.39
CA ILE A 104 -3.48 5.04 24.95
C ILE A 104 -3.83 4.88 26.43
N LYS A 105 -3.75 5.96 27.21
CA LYS A 105 -3.93 5.91 28.68
C LYS A 105 -5.41 5.90 29.11
N TYR A 106 -6.26 6.66 28.44
CA TYR A 106 -7.64 6.96 28.89
C TYR A 106 -8.69 6.67 27.81
N LYS A 107 -8.46 5.65 26.96
CA LYS A 107 -9.33 5.30 25.83
C LYS A 107 -10.82 5.26 26.16
N VAL A 108 -11.19 4.57 27.25
CA VAL A 108 -12.59 4.34 27.65
C VAL A 108 -13.26 5.65 28.09
N GLU A 109 -12.53 6.52 28.78
CA GLU A 109 -13.05 7.78 29.32
C GLU A 109 -13.30 8.82 28.23
N TRP A 110 -12.48 8.80 27.17
CA TRP A 110 -12.64 9.64 25.98
C TRP A 110 -13.72 9.12 25.04
N ALA A 111 -13.71 7.82 24.75
CA ALA A 111 -14.67 7.21 23.85
C ALA A 111 -16.10 7.26 24.42
N ARG A 112 -16.30 7.05 25.73
CA ARG A 112 -17.64 7.03 26.38
C ARG A 112 -18.69 6.20 25.63
N GLY A 113 -18.26 5.08 25.02
CA GLY A 113 -19.12 4.21 24.21
C GLY A 113 -19.27 4.60 22.74
N ARG A 114 -18.67 5.72 22.28
CA ARG A 114 -18.61 6.16 20.88
C ARG A 114 -17.51 5.42 20.11
N VAL A 115 -17.71 4.11 19.94
CA VAL A 115 -16.80 3.21 19.23
C VAL A 115 -17.43 2.69 17.94
N ASN A 116 -16.61 2.42 16.92
CA ASN A 116 -16.99 1.80 15.66
C ASN A 116 -17.06 0.28 15.82
N ILE A 117 -18.18 -0.33 15.43
CA ILE A 117 -18.39 -1.78 15.43
C ILE A 117 -19.06 -2.14 14.09
N PRO A 118 -18.35 -2.79 13.14
CA PRO A 118 -16.93 -3.19 13.16
C PRO A 118 -15.94 -1.99 13.13
N PRO A 119 -14.65 -2.18 13.48
CA PRO A 119 -13.64 -1.13 13.38
C PRO A 119 -13.40 -0.72 11.92
N ARG A 120 -13.00 0.54 11.70
CA ARG A 120 -12.70 1.11 10.38
C ARG A 120 -11.55 0.34 9.69
N GLY A 121 -11.57 0.24 8.37
CA GLY A 121 -10.47 -0.34 7.61
C GLY A 121 -9.18 0.49 7.75
N LEU A 122 -8.03 -0.18 7.88
CA LEU A 122 -6.72 0.47 7.72
C LEU A 122 -6.66 0.95 6.26
N GLU A 123 -6.48 2.26 6.02
CA GLU A 123 -6.50 2.95 4.71
C GLU A 123 -7.88 3.38 4.16
N GLU A 124 -8.98 3.22 4.90
CA GLU A 124 -10.28 3.76 4.49
C GLU A 124 -10.29 5.30 4.62
N PRO A 125 -10.51 6.10 3.56
CA PRO A 125 -10.46 7.55 3.66
C PRO A 125 -11.57 8.10 4.57
N ILE A 126 -11.24 9.08 5.43
CA ILE A 126 -12.23 9.77 6.25
C ILE A 126 -13.13 10.61 5.34
N ALA A 127 -14.44 10.42 5.43
CA ALA A 127 -15.42 11.21 4.67
C ALA A 127 -15.24 12.71 4.92
N VAL A 128 -15.40 13.53 3.88
CA VAL A 128 -15.09 14.97 3.95
C VAL A 128 -15.93 15.67 5.02
N GLU A 129 -17.18 15.22 5.21
CA GLU A 129 -18.09 15.65 6.27
C GLU A 129 -17.66 15.34 7.70
N GLU A 130 -16.77 14.37 7.89
CA GLU A 130 -16.18 14.05 9.18
C GLU A 130 -14.84 14.76 9.42
N GLN A 131 -14.27 15.41 8.41
CA GLN A 131 -13.02 16.19 8.53
C GLN A 131 -13.27 17.58 9.14
N PHE A 132 -12.20 18.26 9.58
CA PHE A 132 -12.25 19.68 9.91
C PHE A 132 -12.51 20.50 8.66
N ARG A 133 -13.58 21.31 8.70
CA ARG A 133 -13.97 22.20 7.60
C ARG A 133 -13.20 23.51 7.66
N THR A 134 -12.85 24.03 6.50
CA THR A 134 -12.18 25.33 6.36
C THR A 134 -13.08 26.46 6.85
N ARG A 135 -12.47 27.58 7.28
CA ARG A 135 -13.24 28.73 7.74
C ARG A 135 -14.12 29.30 6.63
N GLU A 136 -13.56 29.37 5.43
CA GLU A 136 -14.25 29.84 4.22
C GLU A 136 -15.52 29.02 3.93
N TYR A 137 -15.42 27.68 4.02
CA TYR A 137 -16.58 26.81 3.85
C TYR A 137 -17.64 27.04 4.94
N ILE A 138 -17.24 27.11 6.21
CA ILE A 138 -18.18 27.30 7.33
C ILE A 138 -18.97 28.61 7.16
N ASP A 139 -18.28 29.70 6.81
CA ASP A 139 -18.91 31.00 6.61
C ASP A 139 -19.84 31.00 5.39
N ALA A 140 -19.42 30.36 4.29
CA ALA A 140 -20.25 30.19 3.09
C ALA A 140 -21.53 29.38 3.38
N VAL A 141 -21.45 28.30 4.16
CA VAL A 141 -22.61 27.47 4.55
C VAL A 141 -23.58 28.27 5.41
N LYS A 142 -23.08 28.96 6.44
CA LYS A 142 -23.90 29.80 7.33
C LYS A 142 -24.63 30.88 6.56
N TRP A 143 -23.93 31.54 5.64
CA TRP A 143 -24.52 32.56 4.77
C TRP A 143 -25.59 31.97 3.85
N THR A 144 -25.30 30.85 3.20
CA THR A 144 -26.20 30.17 2.25
C THR A 144 -27.49 29.69 2.93
N LEU A 145 -27.38 29.00 4.07
CA LEU A 145 -28.53 28.54 4.86
C LEU A 145 -29.31 29.70 5.49
N GLY A 146 -28.62 30.76 5.93
CA GLY A 146 -29.28 31.97 6.42
C GLY A 146 -30.12 32.65 5.33
N ARG A 147 -29.68 32.58 4.07
CA ARG A 147 -30.41 33.10 2.90
C ARG A 147 -31.58 32.21 2.50
N GLU A 148 -31.39 30.89 2.52
CA GLU A 148 -32.45 29.91 2.22
C GLU A 148 -33.55 29.90 3.28
N PHE A 149 -33.18 29.92 4.57
CA PHE A 149 -34.07 29.83 5.72
C PHE A 149 -34.16 31.16 6.48
N ASN A 150 -34.39 32.26 5.77
CA ASN A 150 -34.51 33.61 6.35
C ASN A 150 -35.58 33.73 7.46
N GLY A 151 -36.52 32.79 7.54
CA GLY A 151 -37.55 32.71 8.59
C GLY A 151 -37.12 32.04 9.89
N LEU A 152 -35.93 31.41 9.95
CA LEU A 152 -35.35 30.82 11.16
C LEU A 152 -34.35 31.79 11.82
N SER A 153 -34.18 31.68 13.15
CA SER A 153 -33.18 32.47 13.86
C SER A 153 -31.77 31.95 13.57
N LYS A 154 -30.77 32.85 13.53
CA LYS A 154 -29.35 32.47 13.33
C LYS A 154 -28.88 31.42 14.33
N GLY A 155 -29.28 31.56 15.60
CA GLY A 155 -28.94 30.58 16.65
C GLY A 155 -29.53 29.18 16.41
N ALA A 156 -30.72 29.06 15.80
CA ALA A 156 -31.27 27.76 15.43
C ALA A 156 -30.49 27.11 14.28
N ILE A 157 -30.04 27.91 13.31
CA ILE A 157 -29.21 27.45 12.20
C ILE A 157 -27.83 27.01 12.71
N ASP A 158 -27.19 27.83 13.56
CA ASP A 158 -25.88 27.52 14.15
C ASP A 158 -25.92 26.26 15.03
N ALA A 159 -27.01 26.02 15.77
CA ALA A 159 -27.17 24.81 16.58
C ALA A 159 -27.20 23.54 15.73
N VAL A 160 -28.00 23.53 14.65
CA VAL A 160 -28.06 22.39 13.73
C VAL A 160 -26.72 22.18 13.04
N LEU A 161 -26.05 23.25 12.61
CA LEU A 161 -24.73 23.15 11.98
C LEU A 161 -23.67 22.59 12.93
N ALA A 162 -23.70 22.93 14.21
CA ALA A 162 -22.76 22.39 15.19
C ALA A 162 -22.91 20.87 15.39
N GLU A 163 -24.14 20.34 15.30
CA GLU A 163 -24.41 18.90 15.43
C GLU A 163 -23.87 18.09 14.24
N VAL A 164 -23.90 18.65 13.03
CA VAL A 164 -23.51 17.95 11.79
C VAL A 164 -22.19 18.44 11.19
N ASN A 165 -21.29 19.01 12.01
CA ASN A 165 -19.99 19.51 11.58
C ASN A 165 -20.05 20.48 10.38
N HIS A 166 -21.01 21.40 10.42
CA HIS A 166 -21.25 22.42 9.40
C HIS A 166 -21.51 21.88 7.98
N SER A 167 -21.91 20.61 7.84
CA SER A 167 -22.34 20.05 6.56
C SER A 167 -23.66 20.68 6.08
N TYR A 168 -23.69 21.21 4.84
CA TYR A 168 -24.91 21.78 4.27
C TYR A 168 -25.94 20.68 3.96
N THR A 169 -25.50 19.60 3.30
CA THR A 169 -26.30 18.42 2.94
C THR A 169 -27.02 17.82 4.14
N LEU A 170 -26.33 17.64 5.27
CA LEU A 170 -26.91 17.04 6.48
C LEU A 170 -27.76 18.02 7.29
N ALA A 171 -27.43 19.32 7.30
CA ALA A 171 -28.19 20.32 8.06
C ALA A 171 -29.53 20.66 7.40
N ARG A 172 -29.56 20.72 6.05
CA ARG A 172 -30.72 21.21 5.29
C ARG A 172 -32.02 20.44 5.54
N PRO A 173 -32.08 19.10 5.60
CA PRO A 173 -33.32 18.36 5.89
C PRO A 173 -33.90 18.68 7.28
N THR A 174 -33.03 18.78 8.28
CA THR A 174 -33.42 19.14 9.66
C THR A 174 -33.95 20.57 9.72
N LEU A 175 -33.28 21.51 9.05
CA LEU A 175 -33.74 22.89 8.94
C LEU A 175 -35.06 23.01 8.17
N GLN A 176 -35.24 22.22 7.10
CA GLN A 176 -36.51 22.15 6.36
C GLN A 176 -37.64 21.62 7.24
N ALA A 177 -37.37 20.59 8.05
CA ALA A 177 -38.34 20.06 9.01
C ALA A 177 -38.71 21.10 10.08
N ILE A 178 -37.74 21.81 10.66
CA ILE A 178 -37.97 22.87 11.65
C ILE A 178 -38.74 24.05 11.02
N ALA A 179 -38.36 24.47 9.81
CA ALA A 179 -39.03 25.55 9.08
C ALA A 179 -40.48 25.19 8.73
N SER A 180 -40.77 23.91 8.43
CA SER A 180 -42.13 23.45 8.14
C SER A 180 -43.06 23.43 9.36
N ARG A 181 -42.52 23.35 10.58
CA ARG A 181 -43.27 23.29 11.85
C ARG A 181 -43.44 24.65 12.53
N SER A 182 -42.76 25.69 12.05
CA SER A 182 -42.85 27.03 12.62
C SER A 182 -44.17 27.71 12.24
N TRP A 183 -44.88 28.25 13.23
CA TRP A 183 -46.22 28.86 13.11
C TRP A 183 -46.32 29.97 12.05
N ARG A 184 -45.20 30.63 11.71
CA ARG A 184 -45.12 31.66 10.66
C ARG A 184 -45.28 31.12 9.22
N ASN A 185 -45.15 29.81 9.00
CA ASN A 185 -45.36 29.16 7.70
C ASN A 185 -46.77 28.58 7.50
N THR A 186 -47.62 28.60 8.53
CA THR A 186 -48.99 28.07 8.43
C THR A 186 -49.89 28.95 7.54
N PHE A 187 -49.59 30.24 7.40
CA PHE A 187 -50.35 31.17 6.55
C PHE A 187 -49.85 31.23 5.09
N THR A 188 -48.60 30.82 4.80
CA THR A 188 -48.01 30.86 3.45
C THR A 188 -48.06 29.51 2.73
N ASN A 189 -48.23 28.40 3.46
CA ASN A 189 -48.31 27.05 2.91
C ASN A 189 -49.65 26.68 2.26
N LEU A 190 -50.67 27.56 2.29
CA LEU A 190 -51.94 27.30 1.59
C LEU A 190 -51.83 27.44 0.06
N PHE A 191 -50.77 28.10 -0.44
CA PHE A 191 -50.62 28.45 -1.87
C PHE A 191 -49.35 27.91 -2.54
N LYS A 192 -48.52 27.11 -1.85
CA LYS A 192 -47.29 26.55 -2.46
C LYS A 192 -47.16 25.05 -2.21
N LYS A 193 -47.03 24.30 -3.31
CA LYS A 193 -46.72 22.86 -3.34
C LYS A 193 -45.49 22.57 -2.47
N ARG A 194 -45.55 21.51 -1.66
CA ARG A 194 -44.44 21.02 -0.83
C ARG A 194 -43.22 20.75 -1.71
N ARG A 195 -42.15 21.54 -1.55
CA ARG A 195 -40.89 21.40 -2.31
C ARG A 195 -40.19 20.10 -1.94
N SER A 196 -39.73 19.37 -2.95
CA SER A 196 -38.97 18.13 -2.75
C SER A 196 -37.55 18.44 -2.27
N GLN A 197 -36.89 17.48 -1.61
CA GLN A 197 -35.51 17.65 -1.13
C GLN A 197 -34.51 17.88 -2.27
N SER A 198 -34.79 17.34 -3.47
CA SER A 198 -33.95 17.44 -4.67
C SER A 198 -34.14 18.75 -5.46
N GLU A 199 -35.07 19.61 -5.07
CA GLU A 199 -35.35 20.85 -5.78
C GLU A 199 -34.47 22.00 -5.26
N ALA A 200 -33.70 22.62 -6.16
CA ALA A 200 -32.85 23.76 -5.85
C ALA A 200 -33.69 24.99 -5.46
N PRO A 201 -33.39 25.65 -4.32
CA PRO A 201 -34.04 26.91 -3.98
C PRO A 201 -33.78 27.94 -5.08
N SER A 202 -34.80 28.68 -5.52
CA SER A 202 -34.65 29.77 -6.50
C SER A 202 -33.66 30.87 -6.07
N VAL A 203 -33.36 30.91 -4.78
CA VAL A 203 -32.37 31.78 -4.16
C VAL A 203 -30.94 31.33 -4.46
N LEU A 204 -30.68 30.05 -4.74
CA LEU A 204 -29.35 29.54 -5.03
C LEU A 204 -29.09 29.41 -6.54
N LEU A 205 -30.00 29.92 -7.36
CA LEU A 205 -29.97 29.81 -8.81
C LEU A 205 -29.62 31.15 -9.44
N GLU A 206 -28.59 31.15 -10.29
CA GLU A 206 -28.25 32.30 -11.09
C GLU A 206 -29.24 32.43 -12.26
N LYS A 207 -29.98 33.55 -12.30
CA LYS A 207 -30.85 33.88 -13.44
C LYS A 207 -30.05 34.68 -14.45
N THR A 208 -29.37 34.02 -15.37
CA THR A 208 -28.87 34.68 -16.57
C THR A 208 -30.06 34.94 -17.51
N LYS A 209 -30.18 36.18 -18.01
CA LYS A 209 -31.29 36.61 -18.90
C LYS A 209 -31.19 36.03 -20.33
N THR A 210 -30.14 35.26 -20.62
CA THR A 210 -29.78 34.82 -21.96
C THR A 210 -29.15 33.43 -21.90
N ASP A 211 -29.93 32.40 -21.59
CA ASP A 211 -29.77 31.08 -22.21
C ASP A 211 -30.87 30.13 -21.75
N THR A 212 -31.50 29.45 -22.70
CA THR A 212 -32.56 28.44 -22.50
C THR A 212 -31.97 27.08 -22.12
N GLY A 213 -30.97 27.05 -21.24
CA GLY A 213 -30.26 25.79 -20.98
C GLY A 213 -29.34 25.81 -19.77
N SER A 214 -29.96 25.71 -18.60
CA SER A 214 -29.44 25.14 -17.36
C SER A 214 -29.27 26.13 -16.21
N ALA A 215 -29.98 25.82 -15.15
CA ALA A 215 -29.98 26.46 -13.85
C ALA A 215 -28.61 26.29 -13.19
N ARG A 216 -27.72 27.30 -13.27
CA ARG A 216 -26.41 27.26 -12.60
C ARG A 216 -26.57 27.63 -11.13
N VAL A 217 -25.93 26.85 -10.25
CA VAL A 217 -25.84 27.18 -8.82
C VAL A 217 -24.94 28.40 -8.67
N LEU A 218 -25.37 29.36 -7.85
CA LEU A 218 -24.62 30.58 -7.56
C LEU A 218 -23.30 30.23 -6.86
N SER A 219 -22.18 30.82 -7.29
CA SER A 219 -20.89 30.67 -6.60
C SER A 219 -20.99 31.25 -5.18
N THR A 220 -20.74 30.43 -4.17
CA THR A 220 -20.80 30.80 -2.75
C THR A 220 -19.48 31.37 -2.23
N GLY A 221 -18.41 31.32 -3.04
CA GLY A 221 -17.07 31.75 -2.66
C GLY A 221 -16.22 30.65 -2.02
N SER A 222 -16.80 29.48 -1.74
CA SER A 222 -16.09 28.27 -1.32
C SER A 222 -16.23 27.19 -2.39
N GLN A 223 -15.10 26.75 -2.97
CA GLN A 223 -15.10 25.70 -4.00
C GLN A 223 -15.68 24.38 -3.49
N GLU A 224 -15.48 24.08 -2.20
CA GLU A 224 -16.00 22.88 -1.54
C GLU A 224 -17.53 22.90 -1.46
N LEU A 225 -18.13 24.02 -1.03
CA LEU A 225 -19.58 24.17 -0.96
C LEU A 225 -20.22 24.23 -2.36
N ASP A 226 -19.57 24.91 -3.31
CA ASP A 226 -20.04 24.95 -4.70
C ASP A 226 -20.07 23.55 -5.31
N GLY A 227 -19.06 22.73 -5.00
CA GLY A 227 -19.04 21.30 -5.32
C GLY A 227 -20.22 20.55 -4.71
N GLU A 228 -20.46 20.68 -3.41
CA GLU A 228 -21.56 20.02 -2.69
C GLU A 228 -22.94 20.41 -3.26
N LEU A 229 -23.17 21.70 -3.52
CA LEU A 229 -24.43 22.20 -4.08
C LEU A 229 -24.62 21.73 -5.53
N SER A 230 -23.55 21.72 -6.34
CA SER A 230 -23.60 21.20 -7.70
C SER A 230 -23.93 19.70 -7.69
N ALA A 231 -23.34 18.93 -6.77
CA ALA A 231 -23.59 17.50 -6.62
C ALA A 231 -25.06 17.23 -6.29
N LEU A 232 -25.62 18.00 -5.34
CA LEU A 232 -27.01 17.87 -4.90
C LEU A 232 -28.04 18.26 -5.96
N PHE A 233 -27.82 19.34 -6.69
CA PHE A 233 -28.86 19.95 -7.52
C PHE A 233 -28.62 19.80 -9.03
N THR A 234 -27.37 19.73 -9.47
CA THR A 234 -27.04 19.69 -10.90
C THR A 234 -26.90 18.27 -11.41
N THR A 235 -26.24 17.37 -10.66
CA THR A 235 -26.04 15.96 -11.06
C THR A 235 -27.34 15.21 -11.36
N PRO A 236 -28.42 15.32 -10.54
CA PRO A 236 -29.67 14.63 -10.85
C PRO A 236 -30.33 15.14 -12.14
N ILE A 237 -30.18 16.44 -12.43
CA ILE A 237 -30.70 17.05 -13.66
C ILE A 237 -29.87 16.57 -14.86
N GLN A 238 -28.54 16.48 -14.71
CA GLN A 238 -27.66 15.94 -15.74
C GLN A 238 -27.96 14.47 -16.03
N SER A 239 -28.08 13.63 -15.01
CA SER A 239 -28.43 12.21 -15.16
C SER A 239 -29.79 12.03 -15.85
N HIS A 240 -30.82 12.77 -15.44
CA HIS A 240 -32.11 12.73 -16.12
C HIS A 240 -32.02 13.17 -17.59
N ARG A 241 -31.19 14.19 -17.87
CA ARG A 241 -30.95 14.65 -19.24
C ARG A 241 -30.19 13.63 -20.07
N GLU A 242 -29.22 12.91 -19.51
CA GLU A 242 -28.51 11.82 -20.17
C GLU A 242 -29.47 10.67 -20.51
N ASP A 243 -30.35 10.29 -19.58
CA ASP A 243 -31.39 9.29 -19.82
C ASP A 243 -32.35 9.71 -20.93
N GLN A 244 -32.76 10.98 -20.94
CA GLN A 244 -33.56 11.57 -22.01
C GLN A 244 -32.81 11.52 -23.35
N GLN A 245 -31.55 11.96 -23.40
CA GLN A 245 -30.74 11.90 -24.62
C GLN A 245 -30.56 10.48 -25.14
N ALA A 246 -30.40 9.49 -24.25
CA ALA A 246 -30.31 8.09 -24.62
C ALA A 246 -31.64 7.54 -25.17
N ALA A 247 -32.78 8.00 -24.65
CA ALA A 247 -34.10 7.65 -25.19
C ALA A 247 -34.34 8.32 -26.55
N ASP A 248 -34.03 9.61 -26.67
CA ASP A 248 -34.15 10.39 -27.91
C ASP A 248 -33.27 9.79 -29.01
N LEU A 249 -32.04 9.38 -28.69
CA LEU A 249 -31.13 8.71 -29.63
C LEU A 249 -31.73 7.41 -30.18
N LYS A 250 -32.36 6.58 -29.34
CA LYS A 250 -33.01 5.34 -29.79
C LYS A 250 -34.17 5.61 -30.74
N ILE A 251 -34.96 6.64 -30.43
CA ILE A 251 -36.07 7.06 -31.29
C ILE A 251 -35.52 7.56 -32.63
N ALA A 252 -34.47 8.39 -32.61
CA ALA A 252 -33.83 8.90 -33.82
C ALA A 252 -33.24 7.78 -34.69
N GLN A 253 -32.61 6.76 -34.07
CA GLN A 253 -32.11 5.58 -34.79
C GLN A 253 -33.23 4.79 -35.46
N ALA A 254 -34.33 4.53 -34.74
CA ALA A 254 -35.48 3.81 -35.28
C ALA A 254 -36.17 4.56 -36.43
N LEU A 255 -36.26 5.88 -36.33
CA LEU A 255 -36.81 6.74 -37.38
C LEU A 255 -35.89 6.75 -38.61
N ASN A 256 -34.57 6.87 -38.41
CA ASN A 256 -33.59 6.81 -39.49
C ASN A 256 -33.64 5.48 -40.26
N THR A 257 -33.79 4.35 -39.55
CA THR A 257 -33.94 3.05 -40.21
C THR A 257 -35.22 2.96 -41.01
N GLN A 258 -36.35 3.46 -40.47
CA GLN A 258 -37.64 3.45 -41.16
C GLN A 258 -37.62 4.34 -42.42
N GLU A 259 -37.08 5.55 -42.33
CA GLU A 259 -36.97 6.45 -43.49
C GLU A 259 -36.05 5.88 -44.58
N ALA A 260 -34.96 5.20 -44.19
CA ALA A 260 -34.08 4.53 -45.13
C ALA A 260 -34.76 3.33 -45.82
N GLU A 261 -35.58 2.57 -45.10
CA GLU A 261 -36.43 1.49 -45.65
C GLU A 261 -37.44 2.05 -46.68
N GLU A 262 -38.14 3.13 -46.33
CA GLU A 262 -39.13 3.77 -47.22
C GLU A 262 -38.49 4.38 -48.48
N ALA A 263 -37.24 4.83 -48.37
CA ALA A 263 -36.48 5.40 -49.48
C ALA A 263 -35.68 4.37 -50.30
N ASP A 264 -35.75 3.07 -49.96
CA ASP A 264 -34.92 2.00 -50.56
C ASP A 264 -33.42 2.33 -50.56
N ALA A 265 -32.96 2.98 -49.47
CA ALA A 265 -31.61 3.52 -49.29
C ALA A 265 -30.82 2.74 -48.22
N LEU A 266 -31.09 1.44 -48.11
CA LEU A 266 -30.36 0.54 -47.23
C LEU A 266 -29.14 -0.05 -47.92
N PHE A 267 -28.12 -0.33 -47.13
CA PHE A 267 -26.86 -0.91 -47.58
C PHE A 267 -26.69 -2.31 -47.00
N GLU A 268 -26.48 -3.29 -47.87
CA GLU A 268 -26.22 -4.67 -47.48
C GLU A 268 -24.80 -4.81 -46.91
N CYS A 269 -24.68 -5.46 -45.75
CA CYS A 269 -23.39 -5.78 -45.17
C CYS A 269 -22.81 -7.07 -45.79
N GLN A 270 -21.59 -6.98 -46.34
CA GLN A 270 -20.89 -8.10 -46.97
C GLN A 270 -20.40 -9.21 -46.01
N VAL A 271 -20.73 -9.12 -44.72
CA VAL A 271 -20.32 -10.10 -43.69
C VAL A 271 -21.53 -10.86 -43.13
N CYS A 272 -22.59 -10.13 -42.77
CA CYS A 272 -23.81 -10.74 -42.22
C CYS A 272 -24.98 -10.77 -43.20
N TYR A 273 -24.86 -10.16 -44.38
CA TYR A 273 -25.89 -10.08 -45.42
C TYR A 273 -27.23 -9.51 -44.93
N ASN A 274 -27.17 -8.66 -43.90
CA ASN A 274 -28.31 -7.87 -43.44
C ASN A 274 -28.18 -6.43 -43.96
N ASP A 275 -29.32 -5.77 -44.05
CA ASP A 275 -29.44 -4.40 -44.53
C ASP A 275 -29.38 -3.40 -43.36
N PHE A 276 -28.65 -2.30 -43.58
CA PHE A 276 -28.46 -1.26 -42.57
C PHE A 276 -28.56 0.13 -43.21
N ALA A 277 -29.00 1.12 -42.42
CA ALA A 277 -28.93 2.51 -42.83
C ALA A 277 -27.47 2.98 -42.97
N PHE A 278 -27.23 3.98 -43.81
CA PHE A 278 -25.89 4.51 -44.12
C PHE A 278 -25.02 4.79 -42.88
N GLU A 279 -25.62 5.37 -41.82
CA GLU A 279 -24.91 5.74 -40.59
C GLU A 279 -24.36 4.57 -39.77
N ASP A 280 -24.87 3.36 -40.05
CA ASP A 280 -24.52 2.11 -39.39
C ASP A 280 -23.58 1.24 -40.22
N VAL A 281 -23.07 1.78 -41.33
CA VAL A 281 -22.16 1.10 -42.25
C VAL A 281 -20.79 1.76 -42.26
N SER A 282 -19.77 0.94 -42.48
CA SER A 282 -18.39 1.33 -42.71
C SER A 282 -17.94 0.83 -44.07
N ALA A 283 -16.98 1.53 -44.66
CA ALA A 283 -16.41 1.19 -45.96
C ALA A 283 -14.93 0.79 -45.83
N CYS A 284 -14.51 -0.12 -46.70
CA CYS A 284 -13.11 -0.47 -46.90
C CYS A 284 -12.36 0.64 -47.65
N THR A 285 -11.06 0.78 -47.42
CA THR A 285 -10.23 1.81 -48.06
C THR A 285 -9.89 1.55 -49.53
N GLN A 286 -9.85 0.29 -49.96
CA GLN A 286 -9.39 -0.08 -51.31
C GLN A 286 -10.51 -0.49 -52.25
N SER A 287 -11.55 -1.14 -51.72
CA SER A 287 -12.68 -1.67 -52.47
C SER A 287 -13.97 -1.14 -51.88
N ASP A 288 -15.05 -1.18 -52.66
CA ASP A 288 -16.38 -0.74 -52.22
C ASP A 288 -17.09 -1.78 -51.34
N HIS A 289 -16.36 -2.36 -50.37
CA HIS A 289 -16.93 -3.31 -49.43
C HIS A 289 -17.62 -2.57 -48.29
N THR A 290 -18.93 -2.78 -48.18
CA THR A 290 -19.81 -2.27 -47.13
C THR A 290 -19.89 -3.25 -45.96
N ILE A 291 -19.54 -2.79 -44.75
CA ILE A 291 -19.50 -3.61 -43.54
C ILE A 291 -20.22 -2.87 -42.41
N CYS A 292 -21.23 -3.47 -41.78
CA CYS A 292 -21.94 -2.82 -40.69
C CYS A 292 -21.07 -2.66 -39.43
N LEU A 293 -21.30 -1.60 -38.67
CA LEU A 293 -20.54 -1.29 -37.45
C LEU A 293 -20.66 -2.41 -36.39
N ASP A 294 -21.74 -3.19 -36.40
CA ASP A 294 -21.90 -4.34 -35.52
C ASP A 294 -20.93 -5.48 -35.84
N CYS A 295 -20.71 -5.79 -37.12
CA CYS A 295 -19.72 -6.77 -37.54
C CYS A 295 -18.30 -6.31 -37.20
N VAL A 296 -18.01 -5.02 -37.37
CA VAL A 296 -16.74 -4.40 -36.96
C VAL A 296 -16.51 -4.56 -35.46
N ARG A 297 -17.50 -4.21 -34.64
CA ARG A 297 -17.44 -4.32 -33.18
C ARG A 297 -17.23 -5.75 -32.71
N ARG A 298 -18.04 -6.71 -33.20
CA ARG A 298 -17.92 -8.13 -32.83
C ARG A 298 -16.55 -8.69 -33.20
N THR A 299 -16.05 -8.36 -34.38
CA THR A 299 -14.74 -8.81 -34.84
C THR A 299 -13.61 -8.23 -34.00
N LEU A 300 -13.70 -6.96 -33.60
CA LEU A 300 -12.71 -6.37 -32.70
C LEU A 300 -12.75 -7.02 -31.31
N HIS A 301 -13.94 -7.29 -30.77
CA HIS A 301 -14.07 -8.02 -29.51
C HIS A 301 -13.44 -9.41 -29.59
N GLU A 302 -13.69 -10.15 -30.68
CA GLU A 302 -13.05 -11.46 -30.91
C GLU A 302 -11.53 -11.34 -31.10
N ALA A 303 -11.05 -10.27 -31.72
CA ALA A 303 -9.62 -10.02 -31.86
C ALA A 303 -8.95 -9.77 -30.49
N ILE A 304 -9.58 -8.98 -29.61
CA ILE A 304 -9.02 -8.62 -28.30
C ILE A 304 -9.10 -9.78 -27.31
N PHE A 305 -10.25 -10.46 -27.23
CA PHE A 305 -10.53 -11.45 -26.19
C PHE A 305 -10.47 -12.91 -26.67
N GLY A 306 -10.47 -13.13 -27.98
CA GLY A 306 -10.39 -14.44 -28.61
C GLY A 306 -9.08 -14.65 -29.38
N GLN A 307 -9.16 -15.44 -30.45
CA GLN A 307 -8.00 -15.83 -31.27
C GLN A 307 -7.90 -15.03 -32.59
N GLY A 308 -8.76 -14.03 -32.79
CA GLY A 308 -8.88 -13.30 -34.07
C GLY A 308 -7.82 -12.24 -34.35
N TRP A 309 -6.92 -11.95 -33.40
CA TRP A 309 -5.99 -10.80 -33.51
C TRP A 309 -5.14 -10.83 -34.79
N ALA A 310 -4.45 -11.95 -35.05
CA ALA A 310 -3.51 -12.05 -36.17
C ALA A 310 -4.21 -11.99 -37.55
N LYS A 311 -5.48 -12.43 -37.62
CA LYS A 311 -6.26 -12.43 -38.87
C LYS A 311 -6.89 -11.06 -39.13
N SER A 312 -7.52 -10.47 -38.11
CA SER A 312 -8.43 -9.35 -38.31
C SER A 312 -7.79 -7.98 -38.07
N VAL A 313 -6.67 -7.89 -37.35
CA VAL A 313 -6.03 -6.61 -37.00
C VAL A 313 -4.87 -6.31 -37.95
N ASP A 314 -4.83 -5.09 -38.48
CA ASP A 314 -3.65 -4.51 -39.10
C ASP A 314 -2.88 -3.71 -38.05
N VAL A 315 -1.76 -4.26 -37.60
CA VAL A 315 -0.95 -3.66 -36.54
C VAL A 315 -0.20 -2.41 -37.04
N GLU A 316 0.18 -2.36 -38.32
CA GLU A 316 0.92 -1.21 -38.86
C GLU A 316 0.02 0.03 -38.93
N ARG A 317 -1.25 -0.16 -39.29
CA ARG A 317 -2.24 0.92 -39.37
C ARG A 317 -2.99 1.15 -38.06
N GLY A 318 -2.94 0.19 -37.13
CA GLY A 318 -3.69 0.24 -35.88
C GLY A 318 -5.21 0.15 -36.07
N THR A 319 -5.65 -0.59 -37.10
CA THR A 319 -7.07 -0.74 -37.47
C THR A 319 -7.43 -2.19 -37.78
N LEU A 320 -8.67 -2.43 -38.22
CA LEU A 320 -9.11 -3.74 -38.70
C LEU A 320 -8.87 -3.87 -40.21
N ARG A 321 -8.40 -5.05 -40.63
CA ARG A 321 -8.39 -5.45 -42.04
C ARG A 321 -9.83 -5.54 -42.57
N CYS A 322 -9.98 -5.49 -43.89
CA CYS A 322 -11.27 -5.71 -44.51
C CYS A 322 -11.84 -7.07 -44.07
N LEU A 323 -13.12 -7.09 -43.69
CA LEU A 323 -13.79 -8.29 -43.18
C LEU A 323 -14.60 -9.03 -44.24
N ALA A 324 -14.81 -8.42 -45.40
CA ALA A 324 -15.70 -8.95 -46.45
C ALA A 324 -15.09 -10.19 -47.15
N THR A 325 -13.80 -10.14 -47.49
CA THR A 325 -13.13 -11.23 -48.20
C THR A 325 -11.67 -11.36 -47.74
N ASP A 326 -11.18 -12.60 -47.64
CA ASP A 326 -9.78 -12.89 -47.28
C ASP A 326 -8.78 -12.44 -48.37
N SER A 327 -9.25 -12.12 -49.58
CA SER A 327 -8.44 -11.62 -50.71
C SER A 327 -8.34 -10.09 -50.78
N CYS A 328 -8.94 -9.37 -49.83
CA CYS A 328 -8.94 -7.92 -49.82
C CYS A 328 -7.82 -7.38 -48.90
N ASP A 329 -6.86 -6.65 -49.48
CA ASP A 329 -5.75 -6.02 -48.75
C ASP A 329 -6.12 -4.67 -48.12
N GLY A 330 -7.37 -4.23 -48.29
CA GLY A 330 -7.87 -3.00 -47.68
C GLY A 330 -8.14 -3.11 -46.18
N CYS A 331 -8.41 -1.97 -45.55
CA CYS A 331 -8.68 -1.85 -44.11
C CYS A 331 -9.89 -0.96 -43.85
N ILE A 332 -10.44 -1.04 -42.63
CA ILE A 332 -11.48 -0.13 -42.15
C ILE A 332 -10.79 1.07 -41.47
N HIS A 333 -11.27 2.28 -41.74
CA HIS A 333 -10.71 3.50 -41.13
C HIS A 333 -10.83 3.49 -39.60
N GLN A 334 -9.79 3.96 -38.90
CA GLN A 334 -9.71 3.90 -37.43
C GLN A 334 -10.91 4.57 -36.75
N ASP A 335 -11.34 5.73 -37.26
CA ASP A 335 -12.47 6.47 -36.71
C ASP A 335 -13.79 5.68 -36.79
N LEU A 336 -13.98 4.87 -37.83
CA LEU A 336 -15.18 4.03 -37.97
C LEU A 336 -15.13 2.84 -37.02
N VAL A 337 -13.95 2.23 -36.83
CA VAL A 337 -13.74 1.19 -35.81
C VAL A 337 -14.00 1.76 -34.42
N LYS A 338 -13.44 2.94 -34.10
CA LYS A 338 -13.64 3.61 -32.82
C LYS A 338 -15.11 3.97 -32.60
N ARG A 339 -15.80 4.50 -33.62
CA ARG A 339 -17.24 4.78 -33.58
C ARG A 339 -18.05 3.51 -33.30
N ALA A 340 -17.76 2.41 -33.98
CA ALA A 340 -18.44 1.14 -33.78
C ALA A 340 -18.33 0.65 -32.33
N ILE A 341 -17.15 0.80 -31.72
CA ILE A 341 -16.88 0.37 -30.34
C ILE A 341 -17.56 1.30 -29.33
N LEU A 342 -17.45 2.61 -29.50
CA LEU A 342 -17.98 3.61 -28.57
C LEU A 342 -19.51 3.65 -28.48
N ARG A 343 -20.22 3.01 -29.43
CA ARG A 343 -21.68 2.82 -29.34
C ARG A 343 -22.10 1.89 -28.20
N ASP A 344 -21.21 0.99 -27.77
CA ASP A 344 -21.49 0.13 -26.63
C ASP A 344 -21.14 0.81 -25.30
N LYS A 345 -21.85 0.42 -24.23
CA LYS A 345 -21.60 0.93 -22.87
C LYS A 345 -20.20 0.61 -22.37
N SER A 346 -19.63 -0.52 -22.80
CA SER A 346 -18.26 -0.95 -22.47
C SER A 346 -17.22 -0.54 -23.53
N GLY A 347 -17.62 0.31 -24.48
CA GLY A 347 -16.80 0.68 -25.63
C GLY A 347 -15.49 1.36 -25.27
N THR A 348 -15.50 2.28 -24.31
CA THR A 348 -14.29 3.00 -23.88
C THR A 348 -13.22 2.07 -23.30
N GLU A 349 -13.62 1.11 -22.46
CA GLU A 349 -12.72 0.11 -21.88
C GLU A 349 -12.19 -0.84 -22.97
N THR A 350 -13.06 -1.26 -23.90
CA THR A 350 -12.68 -2.13 -25.01
C THR A 350 -11.69 -1.46 -25.95
N TRP A 351 -11.90 -0.19 -26.28
CA TRP A 351 -10.97 0.61 -27.08
C TRP A 351 -9.62 0.78 -26.39
N THR A 352 -9.62 1.05 -25.08
CA THR A 352 -8.37 1.15 -24.29
C THR A 352 -7.60 -0.16 -24.30
N LYS A 353 -8.28 -1.31 -24.19
CA LYS A 353 -7.65 -2.64 -24.28
C LYS A 353 -7.08 -2.93 -25.67
N PHE A 354 -7.76 -2.48 -26.73
CA PHE A 354 -7.25 -2.56 -28.10
C PHE A 354 -5.94 -1.76 -28.25
N GLU A 355 -5.94 -0.50 -27.80
CA GLU A 355 -4.75 0.35 -27.82
C GLU A 355 -3.61 -0.23 -26.97
N ASP A 356 -3.92 -0.75 -25.77
CA ASP A 356 -2.92 -1.38 -24.89
C ASP A 356 -2.27 -2.61 -25.56
N ARG A 357 -3.06 -3.46 -26.23
CA ARG A 357 -2.54 -4.65 -26.92
C ARG A 357 -1.74 -4.28 -28.18
N LEU A 358 -2.18 -3.26 -28.91
CA LEU A 358 -1.45 -2.70 -30.05
C LEU A 358 -0.10 -2.12 -29.61
N ALA A 359 -0.10 -1.35 -28.52
CA ALA A 359 1.11 -0.81 -27.91
C ALA A 359 2.04 -1.93 -27.44
N GLU A 360 1.51 -3.00 -26.82
CA GLU A 360 2.31 -4.14 -26.38
C GLU A 360 3.01 -4.83 -27.57
N TYR A 361 2.32 -5.04 -28.68
CA TYR A 361 2.93 -5.63 -29.89
C TYR A 361 4.09 -4.76 -30.41
N ASN A 362 3.87 -3.45 -30.50
CA ASN A 362 4.90 -2.51 -30.97
C ASN A 362 6.11 -2.48 -30.02
N LEU A 363 5.86 -2.52 -28.71
CA LEU A 363 6.90 -2.57 -27.69
C LEU A 363 7.71 -3.87 -27.76
N GLN A 364 7.07 -5.03 -27.95
CA GLN A 364 7.77 -6.31 -28.12
C GLN A 364 8.66 -6.32 -29.37
N THR A 365 8.22 -5.64 -30.44
CA THR A 365 8.96 -5.54 -31.70
C THR A 365 10.09 -4.51 -31.65
N SER A 366 10.01 -3.53 -30.74
CA SER A 366 10.90 -2.36 -30.72
C SER A 366 12.39 -2.60 -30.39
N ALA A 367 12.80 -3.84 -30.09
CA ALA A 367 14.15 -4.20 -29.64
C ALA A 367 14.68 -3.41 -28.43
N LEU A 368 13.82 -2.61 -27.77
CA LEU A 368 14.16 -1.84 -26.58
C LEU A 368 14.17 -2.75 -25.33
N GLN A 369 15.05 -2.44 -24.39
CA GLN A 369 14.94 -2.99 -23.03
C GLN A 369 13.83 -2.23 -22.31
N LEU A 370 12.85 -2.96 -21.78
CA LEU A 370 11.63 -2.37 -21.24
C LEU A 370 11.45 -2.79 -19.78
N ILE A 371 11.15 -1.81 -18.94
CA ILE A 371 10.66 -2.02 -17.58
C ILE A 371 9.13 -1.95 -17.62
N ARG A 372 8.49 -2.98 -17.07
CA ARG A 372 7.03 -3.10 -17.07
C ARG A 372 6.46 -2.92 -15.66
N CYS A 373 5.30 -2.28 -15.58
CA CYS A 373 4.52 -2.26 -14.36
C CYS A 373 3.89 -3.66 -14.13
N PRO A 374 3.97 -4.23 -12.91
CA PRO A 374 3.33 -5.52 -12.63
C PRO A 374 1.80 -5.43 -12.46
N PHE A 375 1.24 -4.22 -12.44
CA PHE A 375 -0.18 -3.98 -12.15
C PHE A 375 -0.99 -3.46 -13.35
N CYS A 376 -0.34 -3.03 -14.42
CA CYS A 376 -0.99 -2.53 -15.64
C CYS A 376 -0.06 -2.66 -16.85
N SER A 377 -0.57 -2.35 -18.04
CA SER A 377 0.15 -2.37 -19.33
C SER A 377 1.17 -1.23 -19.52
N TYR A 378 1.40 -0.39 -18.50
CA TYR A 378 2.42 0.65 -18.57
C TYR A 378 3.83 0.04 -18.66
N ALA A 379 4.60 0.52 -19.63
CA ALA A 379 6.01 0.18 -19.79
C ALA A 379 6.80 1.47 -20.05
N GLU A 380 8.04 1.50 -19.58
CA GLU A 380 9.01 2.53 -19.90
C GLU A 380 10.32 1.90 -20.37
N ALA A 381 11.02 2.57 -21.27
CA ALA A 381 12.33 2.13 -21.71
C ALA A 381 13.29 2.13 -20.52
N GLU A 382 13.98 1.02 -20.32
CA GLU A 382 15.09 0.95 -19.38
C GLU A 382 16.20 1.88 -19.85
N GLN A 383 16.67 2.74 -18.95
CA GLN A 383 17.82 3.58 -19.24
C GLN A 383 19.06 2.69 -19.31
N THR A 384 19.50 2.40 -20.53
CA THR A 384 20.75 1.68 -20.80
C THR A 384 21.89 2.67 -20.94
N TYR A 385 23.01 2.37 -20.29
CA TYR A 385 24.24 3.16 -20.44
C TYR A 385 25.15 2.49 -21.45
N ASP A 386 24.99 2.87 -22.72
CA ASP A 386 26.00 2.58 -23.73
C ASP A 386 27.29 3.35 -23.46
N ARG A 387 28.40 2.93 -24.05
CA ARG A 387 29.73 3.58 -23.89
C ARG A 387 29.68 5.10 -24.11
N ALA A 388 28.86 5.56 -25.07
CA ALA A 388 28.67 6.98 -25.36
C ALA A 388 27.83 7.69 -24.30
N SER A 389 26.74 7.07 -23.84
CA SER A 389 25.86 7.61 -22.80
C SER A 389 26.56 7.65 -21.44
N ALA A 390 27.37 6.64 -21.14
CA ALA A 390 28.18 6.58 -19.93
C ALA A 390 29.26 7.67 -19.87
N ALA A 391 29.72 8.18 -21.02
CA ALA A 391 30.66 9.30 -21.05
C ALA A 391 30.07 10.61 -20.51
N ASN A 392 28.74 10.74 -20.53
CA ASN A 392 28.02 11.91 -20.02
C ASN A 392 27.71 11.81 -18.52
N LEU A 393 28.03 10.69 -17.85
CA LEU A 393 27.82 10.53 -16.42
C LEU A 393 28.78 11.41 -15.63
N THR A 394 28.26 12.13 -14.63
CA THR A 394 29.07 12.84 -13.65
C THR A 394 29.55 11.86 -12.58
N TRP A 395 30.85 11.88 -12.30
CA TRP A 395 31.45 10.98 -11.33
C TRP A 395 32.60 11.66 -10.59
N ARG A 396 32.87 11.17 -9.38
CA ARG A 396 33.94 11.65 -8.51
C ARG A 396 34.63 10.50 -7.79
N PHE A 397 35.87 10.69 -7.38
CA PHE A 397 36.58 9.69 -6.59
C PHE A 397 36.01 9.61 -5.16
N ARG A 398 35.80 8.38 -4.69
CA ARG A 398 35.43 8.11 -3.30
C ARG A 398 36.62 8.45 -2.41
N ARG A 399 36.38 9.17 -1.31
CA ARG A 399 37.41 9.35 -0.27
C ARG A 399 37.72 7.99 0.35
N PRO A 400 39.00 7.55 0.39
CA PRO A 400 39.36 6.27 0.98
C PRO A 400 39.07 6.29 2.48
N GLY A 401 38.05 5.55 2.91
CA GLY A 401 37.76 5.28 4.31
C GLY A 401 38.27 3.88 4.68
N GLY A 402 39.04 3.77 5.77
CA GLY A 402 39.43 2.48 6.34
C GLY A 402 40.63 1.78 5.68
N VAL A 403 41.43 2.47 4.87
CA VAL A 403 42.69 1.89 4.38
C VAL A 403 43.74 1.98 5.49
N ASN A 404 44.22 0.83 5.95
CA ASN A 404 45.27 0.76 6.96
C ASN A 404 46.54 1.44 6.41
N ILE A 405 47.22 2.28 7.21
CA ILE A 405 48.35 3.13 6.76
C ILE A 405 49.42 2.31 6.02
N PHE A 406 49.69 1.10 6.49
CA PHE A 406 50.61 0.15 5.86
C PHE A 406 50.18 -0.28 4.45
N MET A 407 48.88 -0.55 4.23
CA MET A 407 48.37 -0.91 2.90
C MET A 407 48.41 0.26 1.94
N PHE A 408 48.23 1.48 2.44
CA PHE A 408 48.33 2.70 1.63
C PHE A 408 49.76 2.94 1.15
N ILE A 409 50.75 2.79 2.04
CA ILE A 409 52.18 2.92 1.70
C ILE A 409 52.60 1.86 0.68
N LEU A 410 52.21 0.59 0.91
CA LEU A 410 52.49 -0.52 -0.02
C LEU A 410 51.93 -0.25 -1.43
N LEU A 411 50.70 0.25 -1.51
CA LEU A 411 50.06 0.59 -2.79
C LEU A 411 50.81 1.72 -3.51
N LEU A 412 51.31 2.71 -2.76
CA LEU A 412 52.07 3.84 -3.29
C LEU A 412 53.42 3.41 -3.87
N GLU A 413 54.10 2.44 -3.26
CA GLU A 413 55.36 1.89 -3.75
C GLU A 413 55.18 0.97 -4.97
N LEU A 414 54.05 0.27 -5.08
CA LEU A 414 53.71 -0.57 -6.23
C LEU A 414 53.19 0.21 -7.44
N LEU A 415 52.64 1.41 -7.21
CA LEU A 415 52.03 2.25 -8.24
C LEU A 415 52.97 2.59 -9.43
N PRO A 416 54.26 2.96 -9.23
CA PRO A 416 55.17 3.27 -10.33
C PRO A 416 55.43 2.04 -11.22
N GLY A 417 55.55 0.85 -10.64
CA GLY A 417 55.77 -0.39 -11.38
C GLY A 417 54.54 -0.79 -12.20
N ILE A 418 53.34 -0.65 -11.62
CA ILE A 418 52.07 -0.90 -12.31
C ILE A 418 51.88 0.12 -13.46
N LEU A 419 52.15 1.39 -13.22
CA LEU A 419 52.09 2.44 -14.25
C LEU A 419 53.08 2.17 -15.38
N PHE A 420 54.31 1.77 -15.09
CA PHE A 420 55.31 1.44 -16.12
C PHE A 420 54.87 0.30 -17.03
N LEU A 421 54.17 -0.71 -16.50
CA LEU A 421 53.63 -1.83 -17.27
C LEU A 421 52.36 -1.44 -18.07
N LEU A 422 51.48 -0.63 -17.48
CA LEU A 422 50.18 -0.30 -18.09
C LEU A 422 50.27 0.85 -19.11
N ILE A 423 51.14 1.86 -18.90
CA ILE A 423 51.23 3.06 -19.75
C ILE A 423 51.51 2.71 -21.23
N PRO A 424 52.49 1.86 -21.59
CA PRO A 424 52.72 1.50 -22.99
C PRO A 424 51.46 0.88 -23.62
N PHE A 425 50.78 0.00 -22.88
CA PHE A 425 49.60 -0.69 -23.37
C PHE A 425 48.37 0.26 -23.49
N MET A 426 48.25 1.26 -22.61
CA MET A 426 47.27 2.35 -22.71
C MET A 426 47.53 3.23 -23.94
N LEU A 427 48.80 3.50 -24.27
CA LEU A 427 49.19 4.30 -25.44
C LEU A 427 48.94 3.57 -26.76
N PHE A 428 49.16 2.24 -26.80
CA PHE A 428 48.87 1.43 -27.99
C PHE A 428 47.38 1.16 -28.21
N PHE A 429 46.58 1.07 -27.13
CA PHE A 429 45.15 0.75 -27.20
C PHE A 429 44.24 1.71 -26.41
N PRO A 430 44.28 3.03 -26.68
CA PRO A 430 43.57 4.01 -25.85
C PRO A 430 42.04 3.79 -25.85
N ASN A 431 41.47 3.47 -27.00
CA ASN A 431 40.02 3.24 -27.14
C ASN A 431 39.54 2.03 -26.34
N PHE A 432 40.38 1.00 -26.17
CA PHE A 432 40.03 -0.21 -25.41
C PHE A 432 39.80 0.13 -23.94
N PHE A 433 40.75 0.81 -23.30
CA PHE A 433 40.67 1.17 -21.88
C PHE A 433 39.62 2.21 -21.55
N VAL A 434 39.49 3.22 -22.41
CA VAL A 434 38.41 4.21 -22.31
C VAL A 434 37.06 3.50 -22.33
N GLY A 435 36.93 2.44 -23.12
CA GLY A 435 35.73 1.60 -23.11
C GLY A 435 35.50 0.80 -21.87
N LEU A 436 36.52 0.09 -21.39
CA LEU A 436 36.41 -0.70 -20.17
C LEU A 436 35.95 0.19 -19.01
N PHE A 437 36.53 1.40 -18.92
CA PHE A 437 36.17 2.39 -17.90
C PHE A 437 34.73 2.89 -18.04
N TYR A 438 34.30 3.35 -19.21
CA TYR A 438 32.93 3.86 -19.37
C TYR A 438 31.87 2.75 -19.26
N THR A 439 32.19 1.53 -19.69
CA THR A 439 31.31 0.37 -19.47
C THR A 439 31.16 0.08 -17.98
N ALA A 440 32.27 0.11 -17.23
CA ALA A 440 32.26 -0.05 -15.78
C ALA A 440 31.52 1.08 -15.06
N LEU A 441 31.62 2.31 -15.57
CA LEU A 441 30.89 3.46 -15.05
C LEU A 441 29.37 3.28 -15.26
N GLY A 442 28.96 2.78 -16.42
CA GLY A 442 27.57 2.41 -16.70
C GLY A 442 27.05 1.31 -15.78
N HIS A 443 27.82 0.25 -15.55
CA HIS A 443 27.47 -0.80 -14.57
C HIS A 443 27.32 -0.24 -13.15
N ALA A 444 28.25 0.61 -12.71
CA ALA A 444 28.19 1.27 -11.40
C ALA A 444 26.97 2.18 -11.26
N ALA A 445 26.56 2.85 -12.34
CA ALA A 445 25.35 3.66 -12.36
C ALA A 445 24.09 2.80 -12.17
N LEU A 446 23.99 1.69 -12.92
CA LEU A 446 22.86 0.75 -12.82
C LEU A 446 22.73 0.15 -11.40
N GLN A 447 23.85 -0.19 -10.76
CA GLN A 447 23.86 -0.77 -9.41
C GLN A 447 23.39 0.20 -8.32
N LYS A 448 23.58 1.52 -8.53
CA LYS A 448 23.10 2.57 -7.62
C LYS A 448 21.61 2.88 -7.78
N ARG A 449 20.99 2.48 -8.89
CA ARG A 449 19.58 2.74 -9.13
C ARG A 449 18.73 2.10 -8.03
N THR A 450 17.78 2.86 -7.49
CA THR A 450 16.86 2.31 -6.51
C THR A 450 16.02 1.21 -7.17
N SER A 451 15.74 0.12 -6.44
CA SER A 451 14.84 -0.93 -6.92
C SER A 451 13.36 -0.50 -6.88
N ARG A 452 13.07 0.74 -6.49
CA ARG A 452 11.72 1.32 -6.42
C ARG A 452 11.32 1.86 -7.79
N PHE A 453 10.31 1.24 -8.37
CA PHE A 453 9.62 1.69 -9.57
C PHE A 453 8.35 2.45 -9.18
N THR A 454 8.03 3.52 -9.91
CA THR A 454 6.77 4.25 -9.76
C THR A 454 6.11 4.34 -11.13
N CYS A 455 4.94 3.70 -11.27
CA CYS A 455 4.19 3.73 -12.52
C CYS A 455 3.75 5.17 -12.86
N ARG A 456 4.07 5.67 -14.05
CA ARG A 456 3.68 7.04 -14.48
C ARG A 456 2.28 7.13 -15.09
N ARG A 457 1.61 6.00 -15.33
CA ARG A 457 0.21 6.00 -15.77
C ARG A 457 -0.69 6.59 -14.67
N PRO A 458 -1.44 7.69 -14.91
CA PRO A 458 -2.21 8.39 -13.89
C PRO A 458 -3.25 7.52 -13.17
N SER A 459 -3.85 6.56 -13.88
CA SER A 459 -4.83 5.64 -13.30
C SER A 459 -4.24 4.55 -12.41
N CYS A 460 -2.94 4.27 -12.53
CA CYS A 460 -2.27 3.25 -11.72
C CYS A 460 -1.46 3.89 -10.59
N ALA A 461 -0.46 4.73 -10.92
CA ALA A 461 0.43 5.40 -9.97
C ALA A 461 1.09 4.51 -8.87
N ARG A 462 0.97 3.17 -8.98
CA ARG A 462 1.44 2.22 -7.96
C ARG A 462 2.95 2.13 -7.98
N LYS A 463 3.51 1.93 -6.79
CA LYS A 463 4.94 1.70 -6.58
C LYS A 463 5.21 0.20 -6.52
N SER A 464 6.23 -0.28 -7.21
CA SER A 464 6.64 -1.69 -7.20
C SER A 464 8.15 -1.84 -7.08
N CYS A 465 8.60 -3.04 -6.74
CA CYS A 465 10.01 -3.39 -6.78
C CYS A 465 10.40 -3.93 -8.17
N LEU A 466 11.49 -3.43 -8.75
CA LEU A 466 12.06 -3.92 -10.01
C LEU A 466 12.62 -5.34 -9.92
N GLN A 467 12.99 -5.78 -8.72
CA GLN A 467 13.61 -7.10 -8.50
C GLN A 467 12.57 -8.19 -8.27
N CYS A 468 11.63 -7.97 -7.34
CA CYS A 468 10.62 -8.97 -7.00
C CYS A 468 9.26 -8.76 -7.66
N LEU A 469 9.06 -7.66 -8.38
CA LEU A 469 7.82 -7.28 -9.08
C LEU A 469 6.58 -7.17 -8.18
N LYS A 470 6.78 -7.07 -6.85
CA LYS A 470 5.70 -6.87 -5.87
C LYS A 470 5.48 -5.41 -5.56
N ALA A 471 4.34 -5.11 -4.93
CA ALA A 471 4.03 -3.78 -4.43
C ALA A 471 5.13 -3.31 -3.46
N TRP A 472 5.49 -2.04 -3.56
CA TRP A 472 6.51 -1.43 -2.72
C TRP A 472 5.90 -0.96 -1.40
N HIS A 473 6.58 -1.28 -0.29
CA HIS A 473 6.19 -0.89 1.06
C HIS A 473 7.47 -0.38 1.73
N ASP A 474 7.44 0.79 2.37
CA ASP A 474 8.64 1.34 3.02
C ASP A 474 8.71 0.87 4.50
N PRO A 475 9.82 0.28 4.98
CA PRO A 475 11.01 -0.18 4.27
C PRO A 475 10.78 -1.49 3.47
N HIS A 476 11.26 -1.55 2.22
CA HIS A 476 11.02 -2.72 1.36
C HIS A 476 12.15 -3.77 1.46
N VAL A 477 11.78 -5.02 1.72
CA VAL A 477 12.68 -6.17 1.65
C VAL A 477 12.13 -7.17 0.63
N CYS A 478 12.91 -7.46 -0.41
CA CYS A 478 12.51 -8.42 -1.44
C CYS A 478 12.30 -9.81 -0.81
N HIS A 479 11.19 -10.46 -1.16
CA HIS A 479 10.88 -11.82 -0.72
C HIS A 479 10.83 -12.04 0.81
N GLU A 480 10.43 -11.03 1.59
CA GLU A 480 10.28 -11.13 3.05
C GLU A 480 9.56 -12.41 3.56
N PRO A 481 8.39 -12.84 3.03
CA PRO A 481 7.73 -14.04 3.53
C PRO A 481 8.56 -15.31 3.30
N LEU A 482 9.28 -15.39 2.17
CA LEU A 482 10.16 -16.52 1.86
C LEU A 482 11.38 -16.51 2.79
N ILE A 483 11.98 -15.35 3.03
CA ILE A 483 13.08 -15.13 3.97
C ILE A 483 12.68 -15.60 5.38
N LEU A 484 11.51 -15.21 5.87
CA LEU A 484 11.02 -15.62 7.19
C LEU A 484 10.76 -17.12 7.25
N SER A 485 10.20 -17.71 6.20
CA SER A 485 9.96 -19.16 6.14
C SER A 485 11.27 -19.96 6.14
N LEU A 486 12.28 -19.50 5.41
CA LEU A 486 13.60 -20.11 5.37
C LEU A 486 14.31 -19.99 6.72
N ARG A 487 14.28 -18.80 7.34
CA ARG A 487 14.83 -18.61 8.69
C ARG A 487 14.16 -19.55 9.69
N LYS A 488 12.83 -19.60 9.71
CA LYS A 488 12.06 -20.46 10.63
C LYS A 488 12.38 -21.93 10.43
N THR A 489 12.52 -22.40 9.19
CA THR A 489 12.84 -23.81 8.90
C THR A 489 14.26 -24.16 9.32
N VAL A 490 15.23 -23.30 9.04
CA VAL A 490 16.63 -23.48 9.46
C VAL A 490 16.76 -23.42 10.99
N GLU A 491 16.14 -22.45 11.65
CA GLU A 491 16.15 -22.33 13.11
C GLU A 491 15.46 -23.52 13.79
N ALA A 492 14.35 -24.00 13.25
CA ALA A 492 13.66 -25.20 13.74
C ALA A 492 14.55 -26.44 13.61
N ALA A 493 15.25 -26.61 12.48
CA ALA A 493 16.17 -27.72 12.25
C ALA A 493 17.39 -27.67 13.19
N ARG A 494 18.02 -26.49 13.34
CA ARG A 494 19.11 -26.24 14.30
C ARG A 494 18.67 -26.59 15.73
N THR A 495 17.47 -26.15 16.09
CA THR A 495 16.88 -26.41 17.41
C THR A 495 16.60 -27.91 17.64
N ALA A 496 16.06 -28.61 16.63
CA ALA A 496 15.77 -30.04 16.69
C ALA A 496 17.03 -30.94 16.67
N ALA A 497 18.17 -30.43 16.21
CA ALA A 497 19.45 -31.13 16.24
C ALA A 497 19.98 -31.30 17.67
N VAL A 498 19.80 -30.29 18.54
CA VAL A 498 20.30 -30.29 19.91
C VAL A 498 19.23 -30.72 20.92
N LYS A 499 17.99 -30.27 20.75
CA LYS A 499 16.90 -30.64 21.67
C LYS A 499 16.55 -32.12 21.54
N ARG A 500 16.27 -32.74 22.68
CA ARG A 500 15.68 -34.07 22.77
C ARG A 500 14.29 -33.94 23.37
N THR A 501 13.30 -34.55 22.73
CA THR A 501 11.88 -34.44 23.12
C THR A 501 11.39 -35.80 23.63
N CYS A 502 10.80 -35.81 24.82
CA CYS A 502 10.20 -37.02 25.37
C CYS A 502 8.98 -37.46 24.54
N PRO A 503 8.96 -38.68 23.96
CA PRO A 503 7.81 -39.16 23.19
C PRO A 503 6.60 -39.46 24.09
N ARG A 504 6.79 -39.62 25.40
CA ARG A 504 5.70 -39.88 26.35
C ARG A 504 4.94 -38.63 26.77
N CYS A 505 5.62 -37.50 26.99
CA CYS A 505 5.01 -36.29 27.56
C CYS A 505 5.34 -34.99 26.80
N GLY A 506 6.12 -35.05 25.72
CA GLY A 506 6.46 -33.89 24.89
C GLY A 506 7.49 -32.93 25.48
N THR A 507 7.94 -33.13 26.72
CA THR A 507 8.94 -32.23 27.35
C THR A 507 10.27 -32.30 26.60
N SER A 508 10.78 -31.13 26.20
CA SER A 508 12.04 -30.99 25.46
C SER A 508 13.15 -30.47 26.37
N PHE A 509 14.35 -31.02 26.24
CA PHE A 509 15.49 -30.67 27.07
C PHE A 509 16.81 -30.82 26.31
N VAL A 510 17.84 -30.11 26.79
CA VAL A 510 19.21 -30.09 26.23
C VAL A 510 20.16 -30.59 27.31
N LYS A 511 21.19 -31.33 26.92
CA LYS A 511 22.19 -31.85 27.84
C LYS A 511 23.30 -30.80 28.02
N SER A 512 23.49 -30.29 29.23
CA SER A 512 24.57 -29.35 29.55
C SER A 512 25.86 -30.05 29.99
N SER A 513 25.76 -31.22 30.64
CA SER A 513 26.88 -32.07 31.06
C SER A 513 26.39 -33.46 31.51
N GLY A 514 27.28 -34.42 31.74
CA GLY A 514 26.96 -35.73 32.32
C GLY A 514 26.85 -36.90 31.32
N CYS A 515 26.09 -37.95 31.66
CA CYS A 515 25.99 -39.17 30.87
C CYS A 515 24.87 -39.12 29.80
N ASN A 516 24.98 -39.94 28.75
CA ASN A 516 24.02 -39.99 27.62
C ASN A 516 22.71 -40.73 27.92
N LYS A 517 22.51 -41.23 29.15
CA LYS A 517 21.24 -41.78 29.61
C LYS A 517 20.39 -40.65 30.18
N LEU A 518 19.32 -40.29 29.47
CA LEU A 518 18.37 -39.26 29.88
C LEU A 518 17.18 -39.91 30.56
N THR A 519 16.67 -39.33 31.65
CA THR A 519 15.40 -39.72 32.26
C THR A 519 14.53 -38.49 32.42
N CYS A 520 13.37 -38.50 31.77
CA CYS A 520 12.40 -37.43 31.83
C CYS A 520 11.66 -37.44 33.18
N VAL A 521 11.11 -36.30 33.60
CA VAL A 521 10.29 -36.16 34.81
C VAL A 521 9.08 -37.10 34.84
N CYS A 522 8.58 -37.52 33.67
CA CYS A 522 7.51 -38.52 33.57
C CYS A 522 7.98 -39.98 33.71
N GLY A 523 9.26 -40.21 34.02
CA GLY A 523 9.85 -41.55 34.18
C GLY A 523 10.27 -42.26 32.89
N TYR A 524 10.13 -41.63 31.71
CA TYR A 524 10.62 -42.19 30.45
C TYR A 524 12.15 -42.01 30.32
N SER A 525 12.88 -43.09 30.06
CA SER A 525 14.34 -43.02 29.85
C SER A 525 14.71 -43.27 28.39
N MET A 526 15.60 -42.44 27.84
CA MET A 526 16.08 -42.55 26.46
C MET A 526 17.58 -42.30 26.36
N CYS A 527 18.20 -42.77 25.27
CA CYS A 527 19.57 -42.40 24.92
C CYS A 527 19.61 -41.03 24.23
N TYR A 528 20.53 -40.15 24.64
CA TYR A 528 20.76 -38.85 24.02
C TYR A 528 21.25 -38.95 22.57
N LEU A 529 22.06 -39.96 22.25
CA LEU A 529 22.66 -40.15 20.93
C LEU A 529 21.64 -40.71 19.93
N CYS A 530 21.06 -41.88 20.23
CA CYS A 530 20.22 -42.60 19.27
C CYS A 530 18.70 -42.37 19.43
N ARG A 531 18.27 -41.62 20.45
CA ARG A 531 16.86 -41.32 20.76
C ARG A 531 15.98 -42.54 21.12
N LYS A 532 16.55 -43.75 21.17
CA LYS A 532 15.82 -44.99 21.52
C LYS A 532 15.40 -45.01 22.99
N ASN A 533 14.27 -45.66 23.26
CA ASN A 533 13.82 -45.99 24.62
C ASN A 533 14.82 -46.95 25.28
N ILE A 534 15.31 -46.59 26.46
CA ILE A 534 16.19 -47.45 27.28
C ILE A 534 15.61 -47.68 28.69
N GLY A 535 14.39 -47.19 28.94
CA GLY A 535 13.65 -47.36 30.19
C GLY A 535 12.74 -48.58 30.18
N LYS A 536 12.15 -48.90 31.34
CA LYS A 536 11.24 -50.06 31.52
C LYS A 536 9.78 -49.77 31.12
N ALA A 537 9.52 -48.80 30.24
CA ALA A 537 8.16 -48.29 30.00
C ALA A 537 7.55 -48.83 28.70
N GLY A 538 6.70 -49.85 28.83
CA GLY A 538 5.77 -50.37 27.83
C GLY A 538 5.12 -51.66 28.33
N ASN A 539 3.79 -51.81 28.17
CA ASN A 539 2.96 -52.88 28.75
C ASN A 539 3.19 -54.30 28.19
N ASN A 540 4.34 -54.56 27.54
CA ASN A 540 4.77 -55.88 27.13
C ASN A 540 6.16 -56.16 27.69
N SER A 541 6.22 -57.26 28.42
CA SER A 541 7.40 -57.94 28.93
C SER A 541 8.54 -57.99 27.91
N GLU A 542 9.62 -57.23 28.14
CA GLU A 542 11.02 -57.66 28.14
C GLU A 542 11.99 -56.46 28.03
N GLY A 543 12.78 -56.23 29.08
CA GLY A 543 14.12 -55.65 28.99
C GLY A 543 14.27 -54.18 28.57
N GLY A 544 13.99 -53.24 29.47
CA GLY A 544 14.64 -51.92 29.37
C GLY A 544 16.16 -52.09 29.48
N GLU A 545 16.90 -51.87 28.39
CA GLU A 545 18.36 -52.07 28.32
C GLU A 545 19.11 -51.24 29.38
N GLY A 546 18.56 -50.08 29.78
CA GLY A 546 19.16 -49.22 30.79
C GLY A 546 20.58 -48.83 30.43
N TYR A 547 21.55 -49.18 31.28
CA TYR A 547 22.97 -48.95 31.00
C TYR A 547 23.56 -49.98 30.01
N ARG A 548 22.93 -51.14 29.79
CA ARG A 548 23.40 -52.17 28.84
C ARG A 548 23.29 -51.75 27.36
N HIS A 549 22.56 -50.67 27.10
CA HIS A 549 22.51 -49.97 25.82
C HIS A 549 23.87 -49.36 25.43
N PHE A 550 24.71 -49.06 26.43
CA PHE A 550 25.99 -48.42 26.23
C PHE A 550 27.13 -49.45 26.16
N CYS A 551 28.14 -49.13 25.36
CA CYS A 551 29.34 -49.93 25.16
C CYS A 551 30.21 -49.93 26.43
N GLU A 552 30.66 -51.11 26.85
CA GLU A 552 31.54 -51.29 28.02
C GLU A 552 33.01 -51.52 27.62
N HIS A 553 33.32 -51.66 26.32
CA HIS A 553 34.69 -51.83 25.84
C HIS A 553 35.56 -50.60 26.14
N PHE A 554 36.76 -50.86 26.66
CA PHE A 554 37.78 -49.84 26.91
C PHE A 554 38.26 -49.21 25.60
N ARG A 555 38.43 -47.88 25.59
CA ARG A 555 38.88 -47.13 24.40
C ARG A 555 40.22 -46.45 24.70
N PRO A 556 41.28 -46.74 23.93
CA PRO A 556 42.59 -46.09 24.11
C PRO A 556 42.56 -44.58 23.91
N THR A 557 41.63 -44.08 23.08
CA THR A 557 41.42 -42.65 22.83
C THR A 557 39.98 -42.28 23.12
N ALA A 558 39.77 -41.31 24.01
CA ALA A 558 38.43 -40.84 24.38
C ALA A 558 37.68 -40.30 23.15
N GLY A 559 36.43 -40.75 22.94
CA GLY A 559 35.53 -40.23 21.89
C GLY A 559 35.53 -40.96 20.53
N MET A 560 36.45 -41.90 20.30
CA MET A 560 36.46 -42.79 19.10
C MET A 560 35.30 -43.79 19.14
N LYS A 561 34.72 -44.18 17.99
CA LYS A 561 33.69 -45.24 17.95
C LYS A 561 34.30 -46.61 18.32
N CYS A 562 33.51 -47.48 18.96
CA CYS A 562 33.95 -48.85 19.23
C CYS A 562 34.04 -49.65 17.92
N SER A 563 35.10 -50.43 17.75
CA SER A 563 35.29 -51.37 16.64
C SER A 563 34.69 -52.75 16.90
N GLU A 564 34.30 -53.04 18.15
CA GLU A 564 33.88 -54.37 18.61
C GLU A 564 32.35 -54.48 18.77
N CYS A 565 31.62 -53.36 18.81
CA CYS A 565 30.16 -53.37 18.89
C CYS A 565 29.51 -52.05 18.41
N ASP A 566 28.22 -52.12 18.10
CA ASP A 566 27.40 -50.98 17.67
C ASP A 566 26.68 -50.26 18.82
N LYS A 567 27.07 -50.51 20.08
CA LYS A 567 26.43 -49.88 21.26
C LYS A 567 26.83 -48.41 21.42
N CYS A 568 25.93 -47.62 21.99
CA CYS A 568 26.16 -46.18 22.19
C CYS A 568 27.26 -45.91 23.22
N ASP A 569 27.92 -44.77 23.14
CA ASP A 569 28.90 -44.36 24.14
C ASP A 569 28.21 -43.58 25.28
N LEU A 570 28.51 -43.92 26.54
CA LEU A 570 27.87 -43.30 27.70
C LEU A 570 28.37 -41.87 27.96
N TYR A 571 29.65 -41.58 27.65
CA TYR A 571 30.32 -40.32 28.02
C TYR A 571 30.79 -39.50 26.83
N ARG A 572 30.62 -39.99 25.59
CA ARG A 572 30.90 -39.20 24.39
C ARG A 572 30.08 -37.91 24.38
N ALA A 573 30.78 -36.78 24.36
CA ALA A 573 30.25 -35.51 23.92
C ALA A 573 30.32 -35.47 22.39
N GLU A 574 29.20 -35.25 21.74
CA GLU A 574 29.22 -34.94 20.32
C GLU A 574 29.53 -33.46 20.13
N ASP A 575 30.14 -33.11 18.99
CA ASP A 575 30.29 -31.72 18.58
C ASP A 575 28.91 -31.17 18.20
N GLU A 576 28.23 -30.57 19.19
CA GLU A 576 26.89 -30.00 19.03
C GLU A 576 26.90 -28.88 17.99
N ASP A 577 27.95 -28.08 17.93
CA ASP A 577 28.10 -26.98 16.97
C ASP A 577 28.20 -27.50 15.53
N ALA A 578 29.00 -28.56 15.30
CA ALA A 578 29.09 -29.19 13.99
C ALA A 578 27.77 -29.89 13.58
N GLN A 579 26.99 -30.41 14.53
CA GLN A 579 25.66 -30.97 14.24
C GLN A 579 24.64 -29.88 13.90
N VAL A 580 24.60 -28.80 14.67
CA VAL A 580 23.73 -27.65 14.43
C VAL A 580 24.02 -27.06 13.05
N LYS A 581 25.30 -26.91 12.70
CA LYS A 581 25.71 -26.40 11.39
C LYS A 581 25.26 -27.30 10.25
N ARG A 582 25.49 -28.62 10.36
CA ARG A 582 25.06 -29.59 9.33
C ARG A 582 23.53 -29.63 9.18
N ALA A 583 22.80 -29.67 10.29
CA ALA A 583 21.33 -29.67 10.27
C ALA A 583 20.76 -28.39 9.66
N GLY A 584 21.38 -27.24 9.93
CA GLY A 584 21.00 -25.97 9.32
C GLY A 584 21.24 -25.96 7.81
N GLN A 585 22.42 -26.40 7.35
CA GLN A 585 22.76 -26.46 5.92
C GLN A 585 21.88 -27.44 5.14
N GLU A 586 21.60 -28.61 5.72
CA GLU A 586 20.72 -29.60 5.10
C GLU A 586 19.28 -29.09 5.00
N ALA A 587 18.76 -28.44 6.05
CA ALA A 587 17.43 -27.84 6.03
C ALA A 587 17.31 -26.72 5.00
N GLU A 588 18.34 -25.88 4.88
CA GLU A 588 18.42 -24.82 3.87
C GLU A 588 18.41 -25.40 2.44
N ARG A 589 19.19 -26.47 2.19
CA ARG A 589 19.22 -27.16 0.89
C ARG A 589 17.85 -27.74 0.53
N LEU A 590 17.25 -28.51 1.44
CA LEU A 590 15.94 -29.14 1.22
C LEU A 590 14.82 -28.11 1.03
N TRP A 591 14.89 -26.98 1.75
CA TRP A 591 13.95 -25.88 1.56
C TRP A 591 14.08 -25.25 0.17
N ARG A 592 15.32 -24.99 -0.30
CA ARG A 592 15.54 -24.45 -1.65
C ARG A 592 15.03 -25.38 -2.75
N GLU A 593 15.26 -26.69 -2.61
CA GLU A 593 14.77 -27.69 -3.57
C GLU A 593 13.24 -27.71 -3.60
N ARG A 594 12.58 -27.66 -2.43
CA ARG A 594 11.12 -27.65 -2.33
C ARG A 594 10.47 -26.41 -2.96
N GLU A 595 11.05 -25.24 -2.70
CA GLU A 595 10.50 -23.96 -3.19
C GLU A 595 10.99 -23.60 -4.61
N GLY A 596 11.79 -24.46 -5.26
CA GLY A 596 12.34 -24.20 -6.59
C GLY A 596 13.38 -23.06 -6.64
N MET A 597 13.96 -22.67 -5.50
CA MET A 597 14.85 -21.51 -5.34
C MET A 597 16.34 -21.89 -5.38
N VAL A 598 16.68 -22.92 -6.17
CA VAL A 598 18.07 -23.38 -6.33
C VAL A 598 18.84 -22.37 -7.19
N GLY A 599 19.86 -21.71 -6.62
CA GLY A 599 20.73 -20.77 -7.34
C GLY A 599 20.29 -19.29 -7.34
N VAL A 600 19.20 -18.94 -6.64
CA VAL A 600 18.76 -17.54 -6.48
C VAL A 600 19.66 -16.82 -5.47
N LYS A 601 20.41 -15.81 -5.95
CA LYS A 601 21.30 -14.97 -5.12
C LYS A 601 20.49 -13.99 -4.25
N GLY A 602 21.00 -13.64 -3.07
CA GLY A 602 20.40 -12.60 -2.20
C GLY A 602 19.52 -13.10 -1.05
N LEU A 603 19.13 -14.38 -1.03
CA LEU A 603 18.46 -15.02 0.11
C LEU A 603 19.43 -15.41 1.24
N GLU A 604 20.72 -15.35 0.95
CA GLU A 604 21.86 -15.71 1.80
C GLU A 604 21.90 -14.91 3.11
N ASN A 605 21.58 -13.62 3.04
CA ASN A 605 21.61 -12.72 4.19
C ASN A 605 20.54 -13.06 5.25
N ALA A 606 19.48 -13.77 4.87
CA ALA A 606 18.37 -14.13 5.75
C ALA A 606 18.70 -15.20 6.80
N VAL A 607 19.56 -16.15 6.42
CA VAL A 607 19.92 -17.35 7.21
C VAL A 607 21.10 -17.10 8.15
N GLY A 608 21.65 -15.88 8.10
CA GLY A 608 22.92 -15.54 8.73
C GLY A 608 24.02 -16.28 8.00
N ASN A 609 24.35 -15.85 6.78
CA ASN A 609 25.40 -16.55 6.05
C ASN A 609 26.79 -16.27 6.62
N VAL A 610 27.43 -17.39 6.97
CA VAL A 610 28.87 -17.67 6.91
C VAL A 610 29.26 -18.12 5.49
N ALA A 611 28.40 -17.93 4.47
CA ALA A 611 28.85 -17.99 3.08
C ALA A 611 29.64 -16.72 2.79
N GLY A 612 30.92 -16.90 2.48
CA GLY A 612 31.86 -15.83 2.22
C GLY A 612 31.30 -14.83 1.23
N GLN A 613 31.51 -13.55 1.52
CA GLN A 613 31.46 -12.52 0.49
C GLN A 613 32.25 -13.05 -0.71
N ASP A 614 31.60 -13.08 -1.87
CA ASP A 614 32.18 -13.46 -3.16
C ASP A 614 33.23 -12.39 -3.53
N THR A 615 34.36 -12.40 -2.83
CA THR A 615 35.39 -11.37 -2.95
C THR A 615 36.05 -11.50 -4.31
N LEU A 616 36.46 -10.37 -4.89
CA LEU A 616 37.29 -10.33 -6.11
C LEU A 616 38.48 -11.30 -6.01
N TRP A 617 39.02 -11.51 -4.81
CA TRP A 617 40.08 -12.47 -4.51
C TRP A 617 39.67 -13.93 -4.69
N ALA A 618 38.47 -14.33 -4.26
CA ALA A 618 37.97 -15.69 -4.49
C ALA A 618 37.78 -15.97 -5.99
N ARG A 619 37.21 -15.02 -6.74
CA ARG A 619 37.01 -15.15 -8.20
C ARG A 619 38.33 -15.21 -8.97
N PHE A 620 39.36 -14.51 -8.49
CA PHE A 620 40.70 -14.54 -9.06
C PHE A 620 41.33 -15.93 -8.92
N TRP A 621 41.29 -16.53 -7.72
CA TRP A 621 41.86 -17.85 -7.44
C TRP A 621 41.08 -19.01 -8.06
N GLU A 622 39.77 -18.85 -8.27
CA GLU A 622 38.93 -19.84 -8.93
C GLU A 622 38.98 -19.77 -10.47
N GLY A 623 39.81 -18.88 -11.05
CA GLY A 623 39.95 -18.72 -12.50
C GLY A 623 38.74 -18.06 -13.18
N ARG A 624 37.82 -17.46 -12.41
CA ARG A 624 36.59 -16.80 -12.89
C ARG A 624 36.74 -15.29 -12.97
N TRP A 625 37.85 -14.80 -13.51
CA TRP A 625 38.14 -13.37 -13.66
C TRP A 625 38.08 -12.94 -15.12
N SER A 626 37.59 -11.72 -15.36
CA SER A 626 37.64 -11.04 -16.65
C SER A 626 38.25 -9.66 -16.45
N VAL A 627 38.92 -9.13 -17.48
CA VAL A 627 39.51 -7.78 -17.42
C VAL A 627 38.43 -6.74 -17.08
N GLN A 628 37.24 -6.84 -17.69
CA GLN A 628 36.10 -5.98 -17.35
C GLN A 628 35.67 -6.13 -15.89
N GLY A 629 35.59 -7.35 -15.36
CA GLY A 629 35.17 -7.59 -13.98
C GLY A 629 36.15 -7.03 -12.94
N VAL A 630 37.44 -6.98 -13.26
CA VAL A 630 38.45 -6.31 -12.42
C VAL A 630 38.25 -4.80 -12.46
N VAL A 631 38.03 -4.21 -13.65
CA VAL A 631 37.77 -2.77 -13.81
C VAL A 631 36.46 -2.37 -13.10
N ASP A 632 35.39 -3.15 -13.26
CA ASP A 632 34.11 -2.95 -12.56
C ASP A 632 34.30 -2.89 -11.04
N GLY A 633 35.02 -3.86 -10.47
CA GLY A 633 35.28 -3.90 -9.03
C GLY A 633 36.19 -2.78 -8.51
N VAL A 634 37.08 -2.25 -9.35
CA VAL A 634 37.88 -1.05 -9.03
C VAL A 634 37.01 0.20 -9.07
N VAL A 635 36.21 0.39 -10.12
CA VAL A 635 35.30 1.53 -10.28
C VAL A 635 34.27 1.55 -9.15
N GLU A 636 33.65 0.42 -8.80
CA GLU A 636 32.67 0.32 -7.70
C GLU A 636 33.25 0.77 -6.34
N ARG A 637 34.55 0.51 -6.10
CA ARG A 637 35.23 0.85 -4.85
C ARG A 637 35.77 2.28 -4.84
N CYS A 638 36.32 2.74 -5.96
CA CYS A 638 37.06 3.99 -6.05
C CYS A 638 36.24 5.17 -6.61
N VAL A 639 35.13 4.92 -7.29
CA VAL A 639 34.33 5.94 -7.99
C VAL A 639 32.92 6.01 -7.39
N VAL A 640 32.40 7.22 -7.31
CA VAL A 640 31.03 7.55 -6.95
C VAL A 640 30.41 8.21 -8.18
N VAL A 641 29.45 7.53 -8.81
CA VAL A 641 28.64 8.10 -9.89
C VAL A 641 27.49 8.90 -9.27
N ASP A 642 27.31 10.14 -9.66
CA ASP A 642 26.15 10.94 -9.26
C ASP A 642 25.05 10.70 -10.33
N ILE A 643 23.87 10.24 -9.90
CA ILE A 643 22.73 9.92 -10.77
C ILE A 643 21.58 10.80 -10.28
N ASP A 644 21.02 11.61 -11.18
CA ASP A 644 19.87 12.48 -10.90
C ASP A 644 18.55 11.70 -10.78
#